data_AF-A0A8B8C1B5-F1
#
_entry.id   AF-A0A8B8C1B5-F1
#
_cell.length_a   1.000
_cell.length_b   1.000
_cell.length_c   1.000
_cell.angle_alpha   90.00
_cell.angle_beta   90.00
_cell.angle_gamma   90.00
#
_symmetry.space_group_name_H-M   'P 1'
#
loop_
_entity.id
_entity.type
_entity.pdbx_description
1 polymer ?
#
loop_
_entity_poly.entity_id
_entity_poly.type
_entity_poly.pdbx_seq_one_letter_code
_entity_poly.pdbx_strand_id
1 'polypeptide(L)'
;MTYLYIFLGVSISIAYDNVALNKPTYQQHRYFGLSEDLVNANNAVDGLKSNLSVWGGQCVISGNKMQTATWWVNLTSILSIHHITIYYRTGNVEWGTHNGFTGRFLGFSVFVSNSTDTSDGTLCFKDTNFTLKTIPPVLNITCLLHGQYVIYYNERLPGITYPDGYSTYAYNELCELEVYGCPEPGYYGSNCSVPCPDPNCRYCHLDTGTCQICEPGYEGHRCESECQHGKYGYRCEMTCGHCEDKKNCDRANGTCLRGCKQGYLGEDCKYCETRHYGEGCNITCGHCLNNAYCHHGSGACLLGCDTGYHGKLCKSYNLAFNKPTYQQYPYTGFSPNLTEAANAVDGLRSNLSVWSGQCAISDEQKHNATWWVNLTSILSIRHITIYYRTGDRPWGISNSFTSRFLGFSLYISNTTNKSDGILCFKDTTFTRSTIPAVFSTNCFVHGQYVIYYNERTENVTYPNGYSTFAYNELCEVEVFGCLESGYYGPDCSTPCPDPHCRYCHLETGFCQGCEAGFEGHHCELECANGKYGFGCENSCGRCTDFEPCYRVNGTCLNGCEKGYTGETCKFCENGNYGQSCNTPCGHCLNQDYCHHDNGVCLSGCDPGYHGKQCKSYNLAFNMPTYQQYRYKGLPGNITGASNAVDGLRSNLSVFAGQCVISEEGSYNATWWVNLTNIHSIHHITIYYRTGNKKWGITNDFTTRFLGFSLYVSNTTNKSQGTLCFHDTNFTLDTIPAVFNTTCPVLGQYVIYYNERLPNETYPDEYSTYAYNELCEVEVFGCPETGYYGPDCSLSCPDPNCRYCHLETGVCQGCEPGYEGHHCELKCVDEGYRVVCRPACGHCKKCNHTSETCLNGCEEGYRGDTCMQKCDGGTYGFMCSEVCGECKSKQTCHSVNGKCQSGCKPGFYGDLCKMRCPFGFFGDACSETCNNTCAGCNNSNGICDTGCLPGWKGKYCEEPETTKLLENLQE
;
A
#
# COMPACT_ATOMS: atom_id res chain seq x y z
N MET A 1 72.59 -87.56 -60.26
CA MET A 1 72.19 -88.15 -58.97
C MET A 1 71.14 -87.24 -58.34
N THR A 2 69.96 -87.81 -58.26
CA THR A 2 68.65 -87.44 -57.69
C THR A 2 68.68 -86.58 -56.41
N TYR A 3 67.86 -85.52 -56.42
CA TYR A 3 67.10 -84.83 -55.35
C TYR A 3 67.52 -84.94 -53.86
N LEU A 4 67.62 -83.78 -53.19
CA LEU A 4 66.94 -83.51 -51.91
C LEU A 4 66.85 -82.00 -51.63
N TYR A 5 65.72 -81.36 -51.96
CA TYR A 5 65.33 -80.07 -51.36
C TYR A 5 64.16 -80.34 -50.42
N ILE A 6 64.38 -80.07 -49.14
CA ILE A 6 63.42 -80.21 -48.06
C ILE A 6 62.36 -79.11 -48.24
N PHE A 7 61.14 -79.49 -48.63
CA PHE A 7 59.97 -78.64 -48.50
C PHE A 7 59.52 -78.68 -47.02
N LEU A 8 59.85 -77.64 -46.26
CA LEU A 8 59.13 -77.31 -45.04
C LEU A 8 57.79 -76.68 -45.48
N GLY A 9 56.76 -77.52 -45.64
CA GLY A 9 55.40 -77.05 -45.79
C GLY A 9 54.93 -76.42 -44.48
N VAL A 10 54.98 -75.09 -44.39
CA VAL A 10 54.20 -74.35 -43.40
C VAL A 10 52.76 -74.37 -43.90
N SER A 11 51.96 -75.29 -43.37
CA SER A 11 50.50 -75.20 -43.45
C SER A 11 50.07 -73.95 -42.69
N ILE A 12 49.78 -72.87 -43.42
CA ILE A 12 49.15 -71.68 -42.86
C ILE A 12 47.75 -72.10 -42.40
N SER A 13 47.58 -72.22 -41.08
CA SER A 13 46.29 -72.38 -40.44
C SER A 13 45.45 -71.14 -40.72
N ILE A 14 44.33 -71.30 -41.41
CA ILE A 14 43.31 -70.26 -41.56
C ILE A 14 42.69 -70.07 -40.16
N ALA A 15 42.82 -68.89 -39.56
CA ALA A 15 42.39 -68.64 -38.19
C ALA A 15 41.15 -67.74 -38.19
N TYR A 16 39.99 -68.33 -38.47
CA TYR A 16 38.69 -67.72 -38.14
C TYR A 16 38.17 -68.37 -36.85
N ASP A 17 37.59 -67.56 -35.97
CA ASP A 17 37.03 -68.05 -34.71
C ASP A 17 35.56 -68.42 -34.89
N ASN A 18 35.08 -69.44 -34.16
CA ASN A 18 33.64 -69.69 -34.03
C ASN A 18 33.02 -68.58 -33.16
N VAL A 19 32.60 -67.49 -33.80
CA VAL A 19 32.02 -66.30 -33.15
C VAL A 19 30.62 -66.54 -32.58
N ALA A 20 29.98 -67.68 -32.88
CA ALA A 20 28.71 -68.09 -32.30
C ALA A 20 28.84 -68.82 -30.96
N LEU A 21 30.04 -69.31 -30.59
CA LEU A 21 30.24 -70.10 -29.37
C LEU A 21 29.75 -69.35 -28.12
N ASN A 22 28.86 -70.00 -27.36
CA ASN A 22 28.22 -69.48 -26.15
C ASN A 22 27.50 -68.14 -26.31
N LYS A 23 27.05 -67.80 -27.53
CA LYS A 23 26.30 -66.57 -27.79
C LYS A 23 24.81 -66.74 -27.49
N PRO A 24 24.09 -65.63 -27.19
CA PRO A 24 22.65 -65.70 -26.94
C PRO A 24 21.89 -66.24 -28.14
N THR A 25 20.96 -67.16 -27.90
CA THR A 25 20.16 -67.78 -28.95
C THR A 25 18.66 -67.65 -28.69
N TYR A 26 17.88 -67.93 -29.72
CA TYR A 26 16.44 -68.03 -29.66
C TYR A 26 15.98 -69.19 -30.54
N GLN A 27 14.92 -69.85 -30.09
CA GLN A 27 14.18 -70.80 -30.92
C GLN A 27 12.69 -70.49 -30.89
N GLN A 28 12.07 -70.55 -32.05
CA GLN A 28 10.63 -70.47 -32.20
C GLN A 28 10.01 -71.84 -31.91
N HIS A 29 8.99 -71.87 -31.05
CA HIS A 29 8.27 -73.09 -30.66
C HIS A 29 9.17 -74.18 -30.05
N ARG A 30 9.71 -73.98 -28.84
CA ARG A 30 10.44 -75.03 -28.10
C ARG A 30 9.56 -76.26 -27.82
N TYR A 31 10.13 -77.47 -27.86
CA TYR A 31 9.42 -78.68 -27.43
C TYR A 31 9.26 -78.75 -25.91
N PHE A 32 8.01 -78.77 -25.41
CA PHE A 32 7.71 -78.76 -23.97
C PHE A 32 7.58 -80.15 -23.33
N GLY A 33 7.78 -81.24 -24.08
CA GLY A 33 7.62 -82.61 -23.58
C GLY A 33 8.85 -83.20 -22.88
N LEU A 34 9.95 -82.44 -22.75
CA LEU A 34 11.21 -82.85 -22.13
C LEU A 34 11.75 -81.74 -21.22
N SER A 35 12.74 -82.08 -20.37
CA SER A 35 13.46 -81.08 -19.56
C SER A 35 14.11 -80.03 -20.44
N GLU A 36 14.15 -78.79 -19.95
CA GLU A 36 14.68 -77.63 -20.67
C GLU A 36 16.12 -77.82 -21.14
N ASP A 37 16.97 -78.43 -20.31
CA ASP A 37 18.38 -78.69 -20.63
C ASP A 37 18.56 -79.59 -21.87
N LEU A 38 17.57 -80.44 -22.18
CA LEU A 38 17.64 -81.37 -23.31
C LEU A 38 17.23 -80.74 -24.65
N VAL A 39 16.63 -79.56 -24.63
CA VAL A 39 15.96 -78.95 -25.79
C VAL A 39 16.29 -77.47 -25.97
N ASN A 40 17.19 -76.92 -25.16
CA ASN A 40 17.47 -75.49 -25.09
C ASN A 40 18.01 -74.96 -26.43
N ALA A 41 17.73 -73.70 -26.75
CA ALA A 41 18.21 -73.06 -27.97
C ALA A 41 19.74 -72.92 -27.98
N ASN A 42 20.35 -72.75 -26.78
CA ASN A 42 21.79 -72.58 -26.60
C ASN A 42 22.58 -73.86 -26.91
N ASN A 43 21.92 -75.02 -26.92
CA ASN A 43 22.56 -76.30 -27.19
C ASN A 43 23.14 -76.36 -28.62
N ALA A 44 22.69 -75.51 -29.55
CA ALA A 44 23.29 -75.43 -30.88
C ALA A 44 24.55 -74.55 -30.95
N VAL A 45 25.00 -73.93 -29.86
CA VAL A 45 26.19 -73.08 -29.86
C VAL A 45 27.09 -73.32 -28.65
N ASP A 46 26.96 -74.46 -27.98
CA ASP A 46 27.72 -74.79 -26.77
C ASP A 46 29.06 -75.47 -27.08
N GLY A 47 29.31 -75.81 -28.35
CA GLY A 47 30.52 -76.49 -28.84
C GLY A 47 30.49 -78.01 -28.68
N LEU A 48 29.41 -78.60 -28.17
CA LEU A 48 29.28 -80.01 -27.84
C LEU A 48 28.60 -80.78 -28.99
N LYS A 49 29.33 -81.71 -29.60
CA LYS A 49 28.88 -82.51 -30.76
C LYS A 49 29.10 -84.02 -30.61
N SER A 50 29.24 -84.47 -29.38
CA SER A 50 29.56 -85.87 -29.02
C SER A 50 28.35 -86.81 -29.03
N ASN A 51 27.15 -86.30 -28.78
CA ASN A 51 25.92 -87.08 -28.67
C ASN A 51 24.77 -86.33 -29.36
N LEU A 52 24.56 -86.62 -30.64
CA LEU A 52 23.58 -85.99 -31.53
C LEU A 52 22.16 -86.58 -31.38
N SER A 53 21.89 -87.18 -30.23
CA SER A 53 20.56 -87.63 -29.81
C SER A 53 19.96 -86.64 -28.83
N VAL A 54 18.62 -86.58 -28.75
CA VAL A 54 17.93 -85.72 -27.80
C VAL A 54 18.32 -86.01 -26.34
N TRP A 55 18.65 -87.27 -26.03
CA TRP A 55 19.09 -87.67 -24.69
C TRP A 55 20.51 -87.21 -24.36
N GLY A 56 21.26 -86.73 -25.36
CA GLY A 56 22.58 -86.13 -25.16
C GLY A 56 22.53 -84.70 -24.63
N GLY A 57 21.39 -84.01 -24.77
CA GLY A 57 21.24 -82.61 -24.39
C GLY A 57 22.08 -81.63 -25.21
N GLN A 58 22.56 -82.05 -26.38
CA GLN A 58 23.43 -81.28 -27.28
C GLN A 58 22.70 -80.84 -28.55
N CYS A 59 21.36 -80.79 -28.51
CA CYS A 59 20.58 -80.35 -29.65
C CYS A 59 19.40 -79.49 -29.25
N VAL A 60 19.09 -78.52 -30.12
CA VAL A 60 17.86 -77.74 -30.11
C VAL A 60 16.73 -78.64 -30.58
N ILE A 61 15.55 -78.54 -29.97
CA ILE A 61 14.38 -79.36 -30.35
C ILE A 61 13.12 -78.50 -30.44
N SER A 62 12.65 -78.28 -31.67
CA SER A 62 11.36 -77.60 -31.93
C SER A 62 10.15 -78.47 -31.61
N GLY A 63 9.03 -77.78 -31.37
CA GLY A 63 7.71 -78.34 -31.21
C GLY A 63 7.24 -79.09 -32.45
N ASN A 64 6.41 -80.09 -32.23
CA ASN A 64 5.81 -80.86 -33.32
C ASN A 64 4.65 -80.10 -33.96
N LYS A 65 4.36 -80.42 -35.22
CA LYS A 65 3.19 -79.92 -35.99
C LYS A 65 3.19 -78.41 -36.29
N MET A 66 4.35 -77.76 -36.27
CA MET A 66 4.50 -76.35 -36.63
C MET A 66 4.76 -76.17 -38.12
N GLN A 67 4.25 -75.08 -38.68
CA GLN A 67 4.46 -74.74 -40.10
C GLN A 67 5.72 -73.92 -40.33
N THR A 68 6.27 -73.30 -39.28
CA THR A 68 7.54 -72.58 -39.33
C THR A 68 8.40 -72.98 -38.15
N ALA A 69 9.72 -72.98 -38.36
CA ALA A 69 10.71 -73.22 -37.34
C ALA A 69 11.87 -72.26 -37.56
N THR A 70 11.98 -71.28 -36.67
CA THR A 70 13.05 -70.28 -36.68
C THR A 70 13.99 -70.54 -35.51
N TRP A 71 15.29 -70.45 -35.76
CA TRP A 71 16.31 -70.39 -34.72
C TRP A 71 17.30 -69.30 -35.11
N TRP A 72 17.80 -68.54 -34.14
CA TRP A 72 18.87 -67.59 -34.42
C TRP A 72 19.87 -67.51 -33.28
N VAL A 73 21.09 -67.09 -33.63
CA VAL A 73 22.15 -66.70 -32.70
C VAL A 73 22.47 -65.22 -32.87
N ASN A 74 22.61 -64.51 -31.75
CA ASN A 74 23.01 -63.10 -31.69
C ASN A 74 24.52 -63.01 -31.41
N LEU A 75 25.29 -62.63 -32.42
CA LEU A 75 26.74 -62.47 -32.37
C LEU A 75 27.20 -61.27 -31.53
N THR A 76 26.29 -60.56 -30.84
CA THR A 76 26.48 -59.41 -29.93
C THR A 76 26.93 -58.10 -30.61
N SER A 77 27.52 -58.18 -31.79
CA SER A 77 27.83 -57.05 -32.66
C SER A 77 27.75 -57.49 -34.13
N ILE A 78 27.80 -56.54 -35.06
CA ILE A 78 27.84 -56.85 -36.50
C ILE A 78 29.26 -57.33 -36.82
N LEU A 79 29.40 -58.61 -37.13
CA LEU A 79 30.68 -59.25 -37.41
C LEU A 79 30.76 -59.71 -38.86
N SER A 80 31.97 -59.73 -39.42
CA SER A 80 32.24 -60.30 -40.75
C SER A 80 32.24 -61.83 -40.66
N ILE A 81 31.30 -62.46 -41.36
CA ILE A 81 31.14 -63.91 -41.42
C ILE A 81 31.89 -64.42 -42.66
N HIS A 82 32.58 -65.55 -42.50
CA HIS A 82 33.22 -66.27 -43.60
C HIS A 82 32.38 -67.47 -44.05
N HIS A 83 32.03 -68.33 -43.08
CA HIS A 83 31.27 -69.54 -43.34
C HIS A 83 30.52 -70.01 -42.10
N ILE A 84 29.49 -70.82 -42.32
CA ILE A 84 28.61 -71.37 -41.29
C ILE A 84 28.61 -72.89 -41.43
N THR A 85 28.85 -73.60 -40.33
CA THR A 85 28.79 -75.07 -40.29
C THR A 85 27.61 -75.52 -39.44
N ILE A 86 26.74 -76.34 -40.00
CA ILE A 86 25.52 -76.86 -39.35
C ILE A 86 25.67 -78.36 -39.11
N TYR A 87 25.46 -78.80 -37.88
CA TYR A 87 25.39 -80.20 -37.47
C TYR A 87 23.93 -80.54 -37.16
N TYR A 88 23.37 -81.48 -37.92
CA TYR A 88 21.98 -81.89 -37.75
C TYR A 88 21.82 -82.96 -36.68
N ARG A 89 20.62 -83.04 -36.10
CA ARG A 89 20.22 -84.18 -35.25
C ARG A 89 20.20 -85.48 -36.03
N THR A 90 21.09 -86.42 -35.68
CA THR A 90 21.17 -87.75 -36.29
C THR A 90 20.52 -88.83 -35.43
N GLY A 91 20.31 -88.57 -34.14
CA GLY A 91 19.90 -89.59 -33.17
C GLY A 91 21.00 -90.59 -32.81
N ASN A 92 22.26 -90.32 -33.18
CA ASN A 92 23.38 -91.26 -33.17
C ASN A 92 23.13 -92.52 -34.02
N VAL A 93 22.26 -92.42 -35.02
CA VAL A 93 22.01 -93.47 -36.01
C VAL A 93 22.67 -93.07 -37.32
N GLU A 94 23.04 -94.05 -38.13
CA GLU A 94 23.59 -93.83 -39.48
C GLU A 94 22.73 -92.83 -40.28
N TRP A 95 23.40 -91.88 -40.94
CA TRP A 95 22.74 -90.82 -41.69
C TRP A 95 22.42 -91.28 -43.11
N GLY A 96 21.20 -91.02 -43.58
CA GLY A 96 20.75 -91.39 -44.93
C GLY A 96 19.24 -91.59 -45.02
N THR A 97 18.76 -92.23 -46.09
CA THR A 97 17.32 -92.33 -46.41
C THR A 97 16.45 -93.03 -45.37
N HIS A 98 17.05 -93.84 -44.50
CA HIS A 98 16.35 -94.57 -43.43
C HIS A 98 16.36 -93.80 -42.10
N ASN A 99 17.11 -92.69 -42.00
CA ASN A 99 17.16 -91.87 -40.81
C ASN A 99 15.93 -90.94 -40.77
N GLY A 100 15.10 -91.09 -39.74
CA GLY A 100 13.82 -90.40 -39.60
C GLY A 100 13.90 -88.88 -39.44
N PHE A 101 15.10 -88.30 -39.28
CA PHE A 101 15.29 -86.84 -39.14
C PHE A 101 15.66 -86.15 -40.46
N THR A 102 16.20 -86.86 -41.46
CA THR A 102 16.72 -86.27 -42.70
C THR A 102 15.72 -85.38 -43.44
N GLY A 103 14.47 -85.84 -43.58
CA GLY A 103 13.40 -85.07 -44.24
C GLY A 103 12.96 -83.79 -43.50
N ARG A 104 13.35 -83.62 -42.23
CA ARG A 104 12.98 -82.46 -41.41
C ARG A 104 13.77 -81.21 -41.79
N PHE A 105 14.99 -81.37 -42.28
CA PHE A 105 15.88 -80.26 -42.63
C PHE A 105 15.76 -79.81 -44.08
N LEU A 106 15.11 -80.59 -44.96
CA LEU A 106 14.94 -80.21 -46.36
C LEU A 106 14.16 -78.90 -46.52
N GLY A 107 14.64 -78.03 -47.40
CA GLY A 107 14.04 -76.74 -47.76
C GLY A 107 14.36 -75.55 -46.85
N PHE A 108 15.31 -75.69 -45.92
CA PHE A 108 15.68 -74.61 -45.00
C PHE A 108 16.41 -73.45 -45.68
N SER A 109 16.40 -72.29 -45.01
CA SER A 109 17.13 -71.08 -45.36
C SER A 109 18.05 -70.67 -44.22
N VAL A 110 19.16 -70.02 -44.55
CA VAL A 110 20.03 -69.31 -43.60
C VAL A 110 20.10 -67.85 -44.02
N PHE A 111 19.83 -66.95 -43.08
CA PHE A 111 19.93 -65.50 -43.28
C PHE A 111 20.98 -64.90 -42.35
N VAL A 112 21.62 -63.84 -42.82
CA VAL A 112 22.47 -62.97 -42.01
C VAL A 112 21.77 -61.61 -41.93
N SER A 113 21.50 -61.11 -40.72
CA SER A 113 20.70 -59.90 -40.51
C SER A 113 21.28 -59.04 -39.39
N ASN A 114 20.87 -57.76 -39.36
CA ASN A 114 21.10 -56.86 -38.24
C ASN A 114 19.88 -56.75 -37.32
N SER A 115 18.77 -57.39 -37.69
CA SER A 115 17.56 -57.52 -36.87
C SER A 115 17.19 -59.00 -36.71
N THR A 116 16.22 -59.30 -35.87
CA THR A 116 15.67 -60.65 -35.71
C THR A 116 14.64 -61.01 -36.79
N ASP A 117 14.30 -60.06 -37.67
CA ASP A 117 13.35 -60.28 -38.77
C ASP A 117 14.09 -60.81 -40.01
N THR A 118 13.59 -61.91 -40.58
CA THR A 118 14.14 -62.51 -41.80
C THR A 118 13.98 -61.62 -43.04
N SER A 119 13.02 -60.69 -43.04
CA SER A 119 12.78 -59.77 -44.16
C SER A 119 13.85 -58.68 -44.31
N ASP A 120 14.51 -58.32 -43.20
CA ASP A 120 15.66 -57.41 -43.19
C ASP A 120 16.98 -58.14 -43.49
N GLY A 121 16.96 -59.47 -43.46
CA GLY A 121 18.14 -60.32 -43.59
C GLY A 121 18.56 -60.56 -45.03
N THR A 122 19.87 -60.64 -45.26
CA THR A 122 20.41 -61.11 -46.53
C THR A 122 20.42 -62.64 -46.55
N LEU A 123 19.83 -63.23 -47.59
CA LEU A 123 19.82 -64.69 -47.78
C LEU A 123 21.25 -65.17 -48.03
N CYS A 124 21.77 -65.94 -47.08
CA CYS A 124 23.09 -66.56 -47.15
C CYS A 124 23.03 -67.90 -47.89
N PHE A 125 22.01 -68.70 -47.59
CA PHE A 125 21.82 -70.02 -48.21
C PHE A 125 20.35 -70.40 -48.26
N LYS A 126 19.93 -71.06 -49.34
CA LYS A 126 18.63 -71.71 -49.46
C LYS A 126 18.83 -73.12 -49.98
N ASP A 127 18.32 -74.11 -49.25
CA ASP A 127 18.21 -75.46 -49.78
C ASP A 127 17.06 -75.54 -50.79
N THR A 128 17.42 -75.84 -52.03
CA THR A 128 16.49 -76.17 -53.13
C THR A 128 16.79 -77.52 -53.79
N ASN A 129 17.91 -78.16 -53.42
CA ASN A 129 18.50 -79.24 -54.19
C ASN A 129 18.70 -80.53 -53.38
N PHE A 130 18.70 -80.47 -52.05
CA PHE A 130 18.91 -81.66 -51.26
C PHE A 130 17.69 -82.60 -51.31
N THR A 131 17.99 -83.88 -51.20
CA THR A 131 17.04 -84.99 -51.08
C THR A 131 17.46 -85.86 -49.91
N LEU A 132 16.62 -86.81 -49.50
CA LEU A 132 16.94 -87.78 -48.44
C LEU A 132 18.26 -88.54 -48.64
N LYS A 133 18.77 -88.62 -49.88
CA LYS A 133 20.05 -89.28 -50.22
C LYS A 133 21.25 -88.34 -50.19
N THR A 134 21.05 -87.05 -50.36
CA THR A 134 22.12 -86.09 -50.70
C THR A 134 22.37 -85.04 -49.63
N ILE A 135 21.42 -84.82 -48.70
CA ILE A 135 21.68 -83.96 -47.54
C ILE A 135 22.80 -84.58 -46.68
N PRO A 136 23.90 -83.87 -46.37
CA PRO A 136 24.95 -84.39 -45.51
C PRO A 136 24.58 -84.25 -44.01
N PRO A 137 25.18 -85.04 -43.11
CA PRO A 137 24.93 -84.92 -41.67
C PRO A 137 25.54 -83.64 -41.05
N VAL A 138 26.57 -83.11 -41.71
CA VAL A 138 27.22 -81.83 -41.40
C VAL A 138 27.32 -81.03 -42.69
N LEU A 139 26.82 -79.80 -42.68
CA LEU A 139 26.80 -78.94 -43.85
C LEU A 139 27.66 -77.70 -43.62
N ASN A 140 28.54 -77.38 -44.56
CA ASN A 140 29.35 -76.16 -44.53
C ASN A 140 28.86 -75.20 -45.63
N ILE A 141 28.54 -73.96 -45.25
CA ILE A 141 27.95 -72.92 -46.08
C ILE A 141 28.92 -71.73 -46.12
N THR A 142 29.48 -71.43 -47.29
CA THR A 142 30.27 -70.19 -47.48
C THR A 142 29.34 -68.98 -47.47
N CYS A 143 29.66 -67.98 -46.65
CA CYS A 143 28.78 -66.84 -46.35
C CYS A 143 29.60 -65.58 -46.06
N LEU A 144 30.01 -64.84 -47.09
CA LEU A 144 30.85 -63.64 -46.99
C LEU A 144 30.03 -62.36 -46.70
N LEU A 145 29.22 -62.40 -45.64
CA LEU A 145 28.31 -61.32 -45.24
C LEU A 145 28.70 -60.75 -43.89
N HIS A 146 28.22 -59.55 -43.57
CA HIS A 146 28.30 -58.98 -42.23
C HIS A 146 26.92 -58.98 -41.58
N GLY A 147 26.85 -59.32 -40.30
CA GLY A 147 25.59 -59.27 -39.57
C GLY A 147 25.74 -59.52 -38.09
N GLN A 148 24.71 -59.15 -37.34
CA GLN A 148 24.61 -59.46 -35.92
C GLN A 148 23.90 -60.79 -35.65
N TYR A 149 22.95 -61.18 -36.50
CA TYR A 149 22.15 -62.37 -36.34
C TYR A 149 22.40 -63.36 -37.47
N VAL A 150 22.63 -64.62 -37.13
CA VAL A 150 22.55 -65.75 -38.06
C VAL A 150 21.27 -66.50 -37.78
N ILE A 151 20.37 -66.55 -38.77
CA ILE A 151 19.01 -67.05 -38.63
C ILE A 151 18.85 -68.29 -39.49
N TYR A 152 18.62 -69.44 -38.85
CA TYR A 152 18.11 -70.64 -39.49
C TYR A 152 16.59 -70.58 -39.56
N TYR A 153 16.02 -70.70 -40.75
CA TYR A 153 14.59 -70.64 -40.98
C TYR A 153 14.12 -71.80 -41.84
N ASN A 154 13.09 -72.49 -41.40
CA ASN A 154 12.48 -73.59 -42.13
C ASN A 154 10.96 -73.43 -42.13
N GLU A 155 10.31 -73.73 -43.25
CA GLU A 155 8.89 -73.45 -43.44
C GLU A 155 8.16 -74.52 -44.26
N ARG A 156 6.86 -74.64 -43.98
CA ARG A 156 5.88 -75.47 -44.69
C ARG A 156 4.66 -74.61 -44.96
N LEU A 157 4.50 -74.19 -46.20
CA LEU A 157 3.42 -73.30 -46.62
C LEU A 157 2.12 -74.10 -46.82
N PRO A 158 0.98 -73.66 -46.23
CA PRO A 158 -0.31 -74.30 -46.45
C PRO A 158 -0.69 -74.33 -47.93
N GLY A 159 -1.10 -75.50 -48.44
CA GLY A 159 -1.55 -75.67 -49.82
C GLY A 159 -0.44 -75.87 -50.86
N ILE A 160 0.84 -75.85 -50.44
CA ILE A 160 1.97 -76.21 -51.30
C ILE A 160 2.30 -77.70 -51.16
N THR A 161 2.40 -78.41 -52.29
CA THR A 161 2.90 -79.78 -52.33
C THR A 161 4.42 -79.76 -52.42
N TYR A 162 5.10 -80.21 -51.37
CA TYR A 162 6.55 -80.31 -51.32
C TYR A 162 7.06 -81.59 -52.01
N PRO A 163 8.31 -81.61 -52.51
CA PRO A 163 8.91 -82.80 -53.11
C PRO A 163 8.93 -84.03 -52.18
N ASP A 164 8.94 -85.22 -52.77
CA ASP A 164 8.99 -86.48 -52.04
C ASP A 164 10.18 -86.54 -51.07
N GLY A 165 9.90 -86.82 -49.80
CA GLY A 165 10.89 -86.92 -48.72
C GLY A 165 10.91 -85.73 -47.76
N TYR A 166 10.24 -84.63 -48.07
CA TYR A 166 10.07 -83.52 -47.12
C TYR A 166 9.16 -83.94 -45.96
N SER A 167 9.51 -83.54 -44.74
CA SER A 167 8.59 -83.67 -43.60
C SER A 167 7.36 -82.78 -43.78
N THR A 168 6.21 -83.22 -43.30
CA THR A 168 4.94 -82.46 -43.34
C THR A 168 4.99 -81.16 -42.53
N TYR A 169 5.89 -81.06 -41.56
CA TYR A 169 6.04 -79.92 -40.65
C TYR A 169 7.48 -79.40 -40.64
N ALA A 170 7.66 -78.15 -40.22
CA ALA A 170 8.97 -77.49 -40.15
C ALA A 170 9.68 -77.77 -38.82
N TYR A 171 11.01 -77.90 -38.86
CA TYR A 171 11.86 -78.19 -37.70
C TYR A 171 13.19 -77.45 -37.76
N ASN A 172 13.77 -77.16 -36.60
CA ASN A 172 15.10 -76.53 -36.40
C ASN A 172 15.99 -77.39 -35.49
N GLU A 173 15.91 -78.72 -35.59
CA GLU A 173 16.59 -79.66 -34.69
C GLU A 173 18.12 -79.71 -34.91
N LEU A 174 18.80 -78.59 -34.62
CA LEU A 174 20.22 -78.37 -34.81
C LEU A 174 20.99 -78.82 -33.57
N CYS A 175 22.05 -79.60 -33.75
CA CYS A 175 22.93 -80.00 -32.65
C CYS A 175 24.12 -79.07 -32.48
N GLU A 176 24.59 -78.44 -33.55
CA GLU A 176 25.59 -77.38 -33.46
C GLU A 176 25.47 -76.50 -34.70
N LEU A 177 25.66 -75.19 -34.54
CA LEU A 177 25.75 -74.21 -35.61
C LEU A 177 26.93 -73.29 -35.30
N GLU A 178 28.04 -73.56 -35.97
CA GLU A 178 29.28 -72.81 -35.83
C GLU A 178 29.30 -71.68 -36.86
N VAL A 179 29.61 -70.45 -36.43
CA VAL A 179 29.74 -69.30 -37.33
C VAL A 179 31.19 -68.86 -37.27
N TYR A 180 31.91 -69.01 -38.38
CA TYR A 180 33.32 -68.64 -38.47
C TYR A 180 33.48 -67.28 -39.12
N GLY A 181 34.20 -66.37 -38.46
CA GLY A 181 34.38 -65.00 -38.91
C GLY A 181 35.45 -64.25 -38.11
N CYS A 182 35.49 -62.93 -38.27
CA CYS A 182 36.36 -62.08 -37.45
C CYS A 182 35.68 -61.71 -36.12
N PRO A 183 36.40 -61.84 -34.98
CA PRO A 183 35.83 -61.59 -33.66
C PRO A 183 35.61 -60.09 -33.36
N GLU A 184 36.32 -59.21 -34.07
CA GLU A 184 36.17 -57.76 -33.97
C GLU A 184 35.72 -57.15 -35.30
N PRO A 185 34.82 -56.14 -35.28
CA PRO A 185 34.45 -55.39 -36.48
C PRO A 185 35.62 -54.55 -36.99
N GLY A 186 35.61 -54.21 -38.27
CA GLY A 186 36.62 -53.33 -38.86
C GLY A 186 37.95 -54.01 -39.22
N TYR A 187 38.03 -55.34 -39.16
CA TYR A 187 39.20 -56.12 -39.60
C TYR A 187 38.83 -57.12 -40.70
N TYR A 188 39.81 -57.41 -41.56
CA TYR A 188 39.70 -58.33 -42.69
C TYR A 188 40.99 -59.13 -42.90
N GLY A 189 40.96 -60.07 -43.84
CA GLY A 189 42.08 -60.96 -44.18
C GLY A 189 42.05 -62.29 -43.42
N SER A 190 42.92 -63.22 -43.84
CA SER A 190 42.89 -64.64 -43.43
C SER A 190 43.13 -64.92 -41.94
N ASN A 191 43.60 -63.93 -41.18
CA ASN A 191 43.81 -63.97 -39.73
C ASN A 191 43.16 -62.77 -39.00
N CYS A 192 42.20 -62.08 -39.62
CA CYS A 192 41.48 -60.95 -39.01
C CYS A 192 42.38 -59.88 -38.39
N SER A 193 43.54 -59.63 -38.99
CA SER A 193 44.59 -58.74 -38.44
C SER A 193 44.78 -57.46 -39.24
N VAL A 194 44.12 -57.32 -40.40
CA VAL A 194 44.25 -56.13 -41.26
C VAL A 194 43.05 -55.22 -41.02
N PRO A 195 43.22 -54.00 -40.49
CA PRO A 195 42.11 -53.07 -40.31
C PRO A 195 41.57 -52.62 -41.68
N CYS A 196 40.29 -52.23 -41.74
CA CYS A 196 39.68 -51.70 -42.94
C CYS A 196 40.48 -50.50 -43.50
N PRO A 197 40.55 -50.31 -44.83
CA PRO A 197 41.51 -49.38 -45.45
C PRO A 197 41.32 -47.89 -45.09
N ASP A 198 40.11 -47.49 -44.71
CA ASP A 198 39.79 -46.12 -44.30
C ASP A 198 39.26 -46.12 -42.86
N PRO A 199 39.69 -45.20 -41.99
CA PRO A 199 39.20 -45.11 -40.61
C PRO A 199 37.70 -44.78 -40.51
N ASN A 200 37.10 -44.20 -41.55
CA ASN A 200 35.66 -43.94 -41.64
C ASN A 200 34.91 -45.11 -42.28
N CYS A 201 35.61 -46.22 -42.58
CA CYS A 201 34.99 -47.46 -43.02
C CYS A 201 34.64 -48.34 -41.83
N ARG A 202 33.34 -48.50 -41.58
CA ARG A 202 32.84 -49.26 -40.44
C ARG A 202 32.96 -50.77 -40.64
N TYR A 203 32.62 -51.25 -41.83
CA TYR A 203 32.73 -52.66 -42.21
C TYR A 203 33.28 -52.79 -43.62
N CYS A 204 34.27 -53.66 -43.79
CA CYS A 204 34.87 -53.97 -45.08
C CYS A 204 34.72 -55.45 -45.42
N HIS A 205 34.74 -55.75 -46.73
CA HIS A 205 34.68 -57.10 -47.25
C HIS A 205 35.85 -57.94 -46.72
N LEU A 206 35.56 -59.17 -46.24
CA LEU A 206 36.50 -60.03 -45.54
C LEU A 206 37.77 -60.37 -46.33
N ASP A 207 37.65 -60.60 -47.65
CA ASP A 207 38.81 -60.91 -48.51
C ASP A 207 39.47 -59.69 -49.17
N THR A 208 38.68 -58.73 -49.66
CA THR A 208 39.18 -57.63 -50.50
C THR A 208 39.50 -56.35 -49.73
N GLY A 209 39.00 -56.21 -48.50
CA GLY A 209 39.08 -54.96 -47.73
C GLY A 209 38.23 -53.82 -48.30
N THR A 210 37.43 -54.05 -49.34
CA THR A 210 36.57 -53.02 -49.92
C THR A 210 35.55 -52.55 -48.89
N CYS A 211 35.44 -51.23 -48.70
CA CYS A 211 34.49 -50.70 -47.74
C CYS A 211 33.05 -50.94 -48.20
N GLN A 212 32.23 -51.54 -47.33
CA GLN A 212 30.84 -51.83 -47.62
C GLN A 212 29.91 -50.80 -46.97
N ILE A 213 30.28 -50.28 -45.79
CA ILE A 213 29.49 -49.32 -45.01
C ILE A 213 30.43 -48.26 -44.41
N CYS A 214 30.11 -46.99 -44.69
CA CYS A 214 30.78 -45.82 -44.10
C CYS A 214 30.19 -45.44 -42.76
N GLU A 215 30.99 -44.77 -41.93
CA GLU A 215 30.48 -44.04 -40.77
C GLU A 215 29.50 -42.93 -41.21
N PRO A 216 28.48 -42.60 -40.38
CA PRO A 216 27.55 -41.51 -40.67
C PRO A 216 28.27 -40.19 -40.97
N GLY A 217 27.80 -39.44 -41.96
CA GLY A 217 28.43 -38.19 -42.39
C GLY A 217 29.46 -38.34 -43.50
N TYR A 218 29.72 -39.57 -43.96
CA TYR A 218 30.65 -39.87 -45.04
C TYR A 218 30.00 -40.69 -46.18
N GLU A 219 30.47 -40.45 -47.39
CA GLU A 219 30.08 -41.13 -48.62
C GLU A 219 31.32 -41.41 -49.51
N GLY A 220 31.13 -42.18 -50.57
CA GLY A 220 32.20 -42.63 -51.46
C GLY A 220 32.54 -44.11 -51.31
N HIS A 221 33.22 -44.66 -52.31
CA HIS A 221 33.54 -46.09 -52.41
C HIS A 221 34.55 -46.57 -51.35
N ARG A 222 35.26 -45.64 -50.71
CA ARG A 222 36.16 -45.86 -49.57
C ARG A 222 35.82 -44.96 -48.39
N CYS A 223 34.64 -44.32 -48.38
CA CYS A 223 34.22 -43.36 -47.36
C CYS A 223 35.12 -42.11 -47.31
N GLU A 224 35.68 -41.74 -48.45
CA GLU A 224 36.67 -40.68 -48.58
C GLU A 224 36.10 -39.26 -48.60
N SER A 225 34.77 -39.12 -48.71
CA SER A 225 34.10 -37.82 -48.88
C SER A 225 33.13 -37.53 -47.74
N GLU A 226 33.14 -36.30 -47.25
CA GLU A 226 32.15 -35.81 -46.28
C GLU A 226 30.83 -35.46 -46.96
N CYS A 227 29.71 -35.57 -46.24
CA CYS A 227 28.41 -35.13 -46.73
C CYS A 227 28.38 -33.64 -47.11
N GLN A 228 27.76 -33.36 -48.26
CA GLN A 228 27.48 -31.99 -48.69
C GLN A 228 26.58 -31.26 -47.69
N HIS A 229 26.75 -29.93 -47.58
CA HIS A 229 25.95 -29.11 -46.65
C HIS A 229 24.44 -29.30 -46.85
N GLY A 230 23.72 -29.50 -45.74
CA GLY A 230 22.29 -29.78 -45.75
C GLY A 230 21.92 -31.25 -45.95
N LYS A 231 22.89 -32.16 -45.99
CA LYS A 231 22.69 -33.61 -45.97
C LYS A 231 23.40 -34.27 -44.78
N TYR A 232 22.85 -35.37 -44.28
CA TYR A 232 23.40 -36.11 -43.14
C TYR A 232 23.10 -37.62 -43.21
N GLY A 233 23.65 -38.37 -42.26
CA GLY A 233 23.38 -39.81 -42.09
C GLY A 233 24.26 -40.70 -42.97
N TYR A 234 23.90 -41.98 -43.07
CA TYR A 234 24.61 -42.94 -43.90
C TYR A 234 24.47 -42.57 -45.38
N ARG A 235 25.58 -42.57 -46.12
CA ARG A 235 25.63 -42.20 -47.55
C ARG A 235 24.98 -40.84 -47.88
N CYS A 236 24.86 -39.96 -46.88
CA CYS A 236 24.31 -38.62 -47.06
C CYS A 236 22.91 -38.58 -47.70
N GLU A 237 22.09 -39.61 -47.47
CA GLU A 237 20.75 -39.71 -48.07
C GLU A 237 19.72 -38.82 -47.37
N MET A 238 19.93 -38.51 -46.08
CA MET A 238 19.01 -37.69 -45.30
C MET A 238 19.26 -36.21 -45.54
N THR A 239 18.19 -35.42 -45.60
CA THR A 239 18.28 -33.95 -45.71
C THR A 239 18.05 -33.28 -44.37
N CYS A 240 18.91 -32.34 -44.02
CA CYS A 240 18.78 -31.53 -42.80
C CYS A 240 17.48 -30.72 -42.80
N GLY A 241 16.91 -30.52 -41.61
CA GLY A 241 15.70 -29.76 -41.39
C GLY A 241 15.86 -28.25 -41.63
N HIS A 242 14.96 -27.46 -41.06
CA HIS A 242 14.93 -26.00 -41.22
C HIS A 242 15.97 -25.29 -40.33
N CYS A 243 17.25 -25.69 -40.43
CA CYS A 243 18.35 -25.02 -39.73
C CYS A 243 18.45 -23.55 -40.17
N GLU A 244 18.83 -22.67 -39.25
CA GLU A 244 19.06 -21.24 -39.54
C GLU A 244 20.06 -21.07 -40.71
N ASP A 245 21.16 -21.83 -40.67
CA ASP A 245 22.10 -22.03 -41.76
C ASP A 245 22.33 -23.54 -41.99
N LYS A 246 22.05 -24.00 -43.21
CA LYS A 246 22.22 -25.41 -43.62
C LYS A 246 23.68 -25.89 -43.55
N LYS A 247 24.65 -24.98 -43.45
CA LYS A 247 26.06 -25.34 -43.26
C LYS A 247 26.37 -25.85 -41.86
N ASN A 248 25.54 -25.50 -40.87
CA ASN A 248 25.73 -25.84 -39.46
C ASN A 248 24.87 -27.04 -39.01
N CYS A 249 24.30 -27.76 -39.97
CA CYS A 249 23.71 -29.06 -39.71
C CYS A 249 24.83 -30.09 -39.49
N ASP A 250 24.75 -30.82 -38.39
CA ASP A 250 25.61 -31.95 -38.12
C ASP A 250 25.44 -33.02 -39.19
N ARG A 251 26.55 -33.43 -39.80
CA ARG A 251 26.55 -34.34 -40.96
C ARG A 251 26.32 -35.79 -40.57
N ALA A 252 26.53 -36.16 -39.31
CA ALA A 252 26.32 -37.52 -38.84
C ALA A 252 24.85 -37.75 -38.46
N ASN A 253 24.24 -36.83 -37.70
CA ASN A 253 22.91 -37.03 -37.11
C ASN A 253 21.84 -36.02 -37.54
N GLY A 254 22.19 -34.95 -38.27
CA GLY A 254 21.22 -34.00 -38.81
C GLY A 254 20.86 -32.84 -37.88
N THR A 255 21.47 -32.75 -36.70
CA THR A 255 21.17 -31.73 -35.71
C THR A 255 21.60 -30.33 -36.16
N CYS A 256 20.73 -29.34 -36.02
CA CYS A 256 21.05 -27.95 -36.36
C CYS A 256 21.82 -27.27 -35.20
N LEU A 257 23.16 -27.26 -35.26
CA LEU A 257 24.06 -26.85 -34.18
C LEU A 257 23.97 -25.35 -33.79
N ARG A 258 23.38 -24.52 -34.66
CA ARG A 258 23.13 -23.09 -34.40
C ARG A 258 21.66 -22.72 -34.31
N GLY A 259 20.79 -23.71 -34.17
CA GLY A 259 19.36 -23.49 -34.02
C GLY A 259 18.58 -23.44 -35.34
N CYS A 260 17.29 -23.18 -35.18
CA CYS A 260 16.27 -23.34 -36.21
C CYS A 260 15.81 -22.00 -36.77
N LYS A 261 15.29 -22.02 -38.00
CA LYS A 261 14.53 -20.89 -38.55
C LYS A 261 13.25 -20.65 -37.73
N GLN A 262 12.76 -19.41 -37.75
CA GLN A 262 11.52 -19.01 -37.07
C GLN A 262 10.34 -19.94 -37.43
N GLY A 263 9.59 -20.39 -36.42
CA GLY A 263 8.46 -21.30 -36.58
C GLY A 263 8.83 -22.79 -36.59
N TYR A 264 10.09 -23.11 -36.25
CA TYR A 264 10.62 -24.47 -36.13
C TYR A 264 11.40 -24.64 -34.82
N LEU A 265 11.29 -25.81 -34.18
CA LEU A 265 11.91 -26.15 -32.89
C LEU A 265 12.38 -27.61 -32.87
N GLY A 266 13.32 -27.89 -31.97
CA GLY A 266 13.92 -29.21 -31.76
C GLY A 266 15.23 -29.39 -32.53
N GLU A 267 15.97 -30.46 -32.23
CA GLU A 267 17.28 -30.74 -32.82
C GLU A 267 17.22 -30.88 -34.36
N ASP A 268 16.09 -31.39 -34.88
CA ASP A 268 15.82 -31.53 -36.32
C ASP A 268 15.12 -30.31 -36.95
N CYS A 269 14.81 -29.27 -36.17
CA CYS A 269 14.02 -28.11 -36.60
C CYS A 269 12.70 -28.47 -37.30
N LYS A 270 11.83 -29.18 -36.58
CA LYS A 270 10.46 -29.52 -36.99
C LYS A 270 9.52 -28.35 -36.69
N TYR A 271 8.34 -28.32 -37.31
CA TYR A 271 7.38 -27.23 -37.10
C TYR A 271 6.97 -27.12 -35.63
N CYS A 272 6.68 -25.90 -35.16
CA CYS A 272 6.16 -25.69 -33.82
C CYS A 272 4.92 -26.56 -33.55
N GLU A 273 4.86 -27.20 -32.38
CA GLU A 273 3.70 -27.96 -31.97
C GLU A 273 2.41 -27.13 -32.06
N THR A 274 1.30 -27.83 -32.32
CA THR A 274 -0.01 -27.22 -32.47
C THR A 274 -0.34 -26.38 -31.24
N ARG A 275 -0.41 -25.05 -31.42
CA ARG A 275 -0.64 -23.96 -30.43
C ARG A 275 0.55 -23.05 -30.16
N HIS A 276 1.71 -23.26 -30.78
CA HIS A 276 2.86 -22.38 -30.62
C HIS A 276 3.40 -21.87 -31.97
N TYR A 277 4.00 -20.68 -31.97
CA TYR A 277 4.58 -20.06 -33.14
C TYR A 277 5.79 -19.18 -32.77
N GLY A 278 6.49 -18.69 -33.79
CA GLY A 278 7.58 -17.73 -33.62
C GLY A 278 8.94 -18.39 -33.38
N GLU A 279 9.92 -17.60 -32.93
CA GLU A 279 11.27 -18.08 -32.67
C GLU A 279 11.29 -18.98 -31.43
N GLY A 280 11.90 -20.17 -31.56
CA GLY A 280 11.90 -21.17 -30.49
C GLY A 280 10.52 -21.70 -30.07
N CYS A 281 9.46 -21.40 -30.84
CA CYS A 281 8.07 -21.78 -30.52
C CYS A 281 7.61 -21.38 -29.10
N ASN A 282 8.09 -20.24 -28.59
CA ASN A 282 7.74 -19.77 -27.26
C ASN A 282 6.44 -18.95 -27.21
N ILE A 283 5.85 -18.64 -28.36
CA ILE A 283 4.66 -17.79 -28.42
C ILE A 283 3.43 -18.65 -28.62
N THR A 284 2.50 -18.62 -27.66
CA THR A 284 1.24 -19.34 -27.77
C THR A 284 0.30 -18.65 -28.75
N CYS A 285 -0.39 -19.44 -29.59
CA CYS A 285 -1.47 -18.99 -30.46
C CYS A 285 -2.57 -18.30 -29.65
N GLY A 286 -3.25 -17.29 -30.22
CA GLY A 286 -4.47 -16.74 -29.62
C GLY A 286 -5.69 -17.63 -29.84
N HIS A 287 -6.88 -17.09 -29.56
CA HIS A 287 -8.15 -17.80 -29.58
C HIS A 287 -8.70 -17.94 -31.01
N CYS A 288 -8.05 -18.79 -31.81
CA CYS A 288 -8.48 -19.09 -33.17
C CYS A 288 -9.76 -19.95 -33.18
N LEU A 289 -10.67 -19.64 -34.10
CA LEU A 289 -11.98 -20.28 -34.24
C LEU A 289 -11.90 -21.82 -34.24
N ASN A 290 -12.77 -22.51 -33.50
CA ASN A 290 -12.86 -23.99 -33.45
C ASN A 290 -11.60 -24.68 -32.93
N ASN A 291 -10.87 -24.06 -32.00
CA ASN A 291 -9.58 -24.58 -31.52
C ASN A 291 -8.54 -24.71 -32.67
N ALA A 292 -8.73 -23.97 -33.77
CA ALA A 292 -7.92 -24.11 -34.97
C ALA A 292 -6.46 -23.69 -34.74
N TYR A 293 -5.56 -24.31 -35.50
CA TYR A 293 -4.14 -24.05 -35.43
C TYR A 293 -3.81 -22.67 -36.00
N CYS A 294 -3.01 -21.88 -35.27
CA CYS A 294 -2.44 -20.66 -35.83
C CYS A 294 -1.23 -21.00 -36.72
N HIS A 295 -0.90 -20.11 -37.66
CA HIS A 295 0.23 -20.30 -38.54
C HIS A 295 1.57 -20.32 -37.76
N HIS A 296 2.30 -21.44 -37.81
CA HIS A 296 3.51 -21.70 -36.98
C HIS A 296 4.62 -20.64 -37.10
N GLY A 297 4.71 -19.92 -38.22
CA GLY A 297 5.67 -18.81 -38.37
C GLY A 297 5.16 -17.44 -37.93
N SER A 298 3.85 -17.18 -37.99
CA SER A 298 3.31 -15.80 -37.90
C SER A 298 2.23 -15.62 -36.84
N GLY A 299 1.73 -16.71 -36.24
CA GLY A 299 0.69 -16.69 -35.22
C GLY A 299 -0.71 -16.41 -35.74
N ALA A 300 -0.88 -16.25 -37.05
CA ALA A 300 -2.15 -15.82 -37.63
C ALA A 300 -3.21 -16.94 -37.58
N CYS A 301 -4.42 -16.59 -37.15
CA CYS A 301 -5.57 -17.49 -37.18
C CYS A 301 -6.23 -17.44 -38.57
N LEU A 302 -6.00 -18.47 -39.39
CA LEU A 302 -6.44 -18.48 -40.80
C LEU A 302 -7.96 -18.64 -40.97
N LEU A 303 -8.65 -19.17 -39.96
CA LEU A 303 -10.11 -19.40 -39.96
C LEU A 303 -10.90 -18.33 -39.17
N GLY A 304 -10.22 -17.28 -38.68
CA GLY A 304 -10.82 -16.26 -37.82
C GLY A 304 -10.70 -16.57 -36.32
N CYS A 305 -11.38 -15.77 -35.50
CA CYS A 305 -11.30 -15.80 -34.04
C CYS A 305 -12.53 -16.44 -33.40
N ASP A 306 -12.37 -17.03 -32.22
CA ASP A 306 -13.49 -17.39 -31.35
C ASP A 306 -14.32 -16.15 -30.96
N THR A 307 -15.57 -16.37 -30.58
CA THR A 307 -16.50 -15.30 -30.16
C THR A 307 -15.90 -14.43 -29.06
N GLY A 308 -15.98 -13.11 -29.22
CA GLY A 308 -15.41 -12.12 -28.30
C GLY A 308 -13.93 -11.79 -28.53
N TYR A 309 -13.22 -12.54 -29.40
CA TYR A 309 -11.82 -12.27 -29.75
C TYR A 309 -11.69 -11.63 -31.13
N HIS A 310 -10.69 -10.77 -31.29
CA HIS A 310 -10.43 -10.02 -32.52
C HIS A 310 -8.93 -9.92 -32.84
N GLY A 311 -8.64 -9.49 -34.07
CA GLY A 311 -7.29 -9.29 -34.61
C GLY A 311 -6.73 -10.51 -35.33
N LYS A 312 -5.68 -10.32 -36.14
CA LYS A 312 -5.07 -11.39 -36.95
C LYS A 312 -4.56 -12.58 -36.11
N LEU A 313 -4.20 -12.32 -34.86
CA LEU A 313 -3.71 -13.30 -33.88
C LEU A 313 -4.79 -13.77 -32.90
N CYS A 314 -6.00 -13.18 -32.92
CA CYS A 314 -7.09 -13.48 -31.98
C CYS A 314 -6.69 -13.40 -30.49
N LYS A 315 -5.84 -12.42 -30.14
CA LYS A 315 -5.40 -12.17 -28.75
C LYS A 315 -6.15 -11.03 -28.07
N SER A 316 -6.84 -10.18 -28.83
CA SER A 316 -7.54 -9.02 -28.28
C SER A 316 -8.99 -9.38 -27.96
N TYR A 317 -9.32 -9.48 -26.69
CA TYR A 317 -10.68 -9.75 -26.22
C TYR A 317 -11.49 -8.44 -26.10
N ASN A 318 -12.75 -8.46 -26.56
CA ASN A 318 -13.70 -7.37 -26.35
C ASN A 318 -14.18 -7.39 -24.89
N LEU A 319 -13.63 -6.49 -24.07
CA LEU A 319 -13.95 -6.33 -22.65
C LEU A 319 -15.42 -6.02 -22.39
N ALA A 320 -16.13 -5.43 -23.36
CA ALA A 320 -17.55 -5.09 -23.24
C ALA A 320 -18.47 -6.28 -23.56
N PHE A 321 -17.98 -7.34 -24.20
CA PHE A 321 -18.80 -8.46 -24.66
C PHE A 321 -19.63 -9.08 -23.52
N ASN A 322 -20.96 -9.09 -23.69
CA ASN A 322 -21.96 -9.56 -22.73
C ASN A 322 -21.84 -8.96 -21.32
N LYS A 323 -21.33 -7.72 -21.22
CA LYS A 323 -21.27 -6.99 -19.94
C LYS A 323 -22.56 -6.24 -19.62
N PRO A 324 -22.84 -5.94 -18.34
CA PRO A 324 -24.02 -5.17 -17.96
C PRO A 324 -24.02 -3.77 -18.58
N THR A 325 -25.14 -3.40 -19.20
CA THR A 325 -25.31 -2.11 -19.88
C THR A 325 -26.45 -1.31 -19.30
N TYR A 326 -26.44 -0.01 -19.56
CA TYR A 326 -27.54 0.90 -19.28
C TYR A 326 -27.76 1.84 -20.46
N GLN A 327 -29.02 2.20 -20.66
CA GLN A 327 -29.40 3.23 -21.60
C GLN A 327 -30.44 4.15 -20.98
N GLN A 328 -30.21 5.44 -21.15
CA GLN A 328 -31.16 6.49 -20.81
C GLN A 328 -32.25 6.56 -21.90
N TYR A 329 -33.51 6.52 -21.48
CA TYR A 329 -34.69 6.57 -22.36
C TYR A 329 -34.70 5.44 -23.41
N PRO A 330 -34.84 4.16 -23.04
CA PRO A 330 -34.98 3.09 -24.02
C PRO A 330 -36.26 3.24 -24.84
N TYR A 331 -36.20 3.02 -26.16
CA TYR A 331 -37.37 3.11 -27.03
C TYR A 331 -38.36 1.97 -26.76
N THR A 332 -39.61 2.30 -26.42
CA THR A 332 -40.63 1.30 -26.04
C THR A 332 -41.59 0.93 -27.18
N GLY A 333 -41.41 1.47 -28.39
CA GLY A 333 -42.30 1.21 -29.53
C GLY A 333 -42.06 -0.12 -30.25
N PHE A 334 -41.03 -0.88 -29.86
CA PHE A 334 -40.74 -2.22 -30.37
C PHE A 334 -40.64 -3.23 -29.21
N SER A 335 -40.55 -4.53 -29.55
CA SER A 335 -40.26 -5.56 -28.56
C SER A 335 -38.91 -5.27 -27.87
N PRO A 336 -38.80 -5.42 -26.53
CA PRO A 336 -37.56 -5.14 -25.79
C PRO A 336 -36.31 -5.78 -26.41
N ASN A 337 -36.41 -7.06 -26.80
CA ASN A 337 -35.33 -7.82 -27.43
C ASN A 337 -34.73 -7.15 -28.68
N LEU A 338 -35.46 -6.24 -29.36
CA LEU A 338 -34.99 -5.58 -30.57
C LEU A 338 -34.16 -4.31 -30.31
N THR A 339 -34.31 -3.70 -29.13
CA THR A 339 -33.82 -2.33 -28.85
C THR A 339 -33.08 -2.20 -27.51
N GLU A 340 -32.83 -3.31 -26.82
CA GLU A 340 -32.22 -3.34 -25.50
C GLU A 340 -30.80 -2.77 -25.49
N ALA A 341 -30.40 -2.19 -24.35
CA ALA A 341 -29.07 -1.62 -24.17
C ALA A 341 -27.94 -2.65 -24.38
N ALA A 342 -28.22 -3.92 -24.07
CA ALA A 342 -27.29 -5.04 -24.16
C ALA A 342 -26.99 -5.45 -25.61
N ASN A 343 -27.88 -5.12 -26.55
CA ASN A 343 -27.70 -5.40 -27.98
C ASN A 343 -26.49 -4.65 -28.56
N ALA A 344 -25.98 -3.63 -27.88
CA ALA A 344 -24.77 -2.93 -28.29
C ALA A 344 -23.47 -3.61 -27.80
N VAL A 345 -23.54 -4.75 -27.11
CA VAL A 345 -22.35 -5.47 -26.62
C VAL A 345 -22.48 -6.99 -26.77
N ASP A 346 -23.36 -7.44 -27.64
CA ASP A 346 -23.66 -8.86 -27.84
C ASP A 346 -22.73 -9.53 -28.88
N GLY A 347 -21.86 -8.73 -29.52
CA GLY A 347 -20.90 -9.17 -30.53
C GLY A 347 -21.50 -9.36 -31.93
N LEU A 348 -22.75 -8.99 -32.15
CA LEU A 348 -23.45 -9.11 -33.42
C LEU A 348 -23.42 -7.78 -34.19
N ARG A 349 -22.71 -7.76 -35.32
CA ARG A 349 -22.54 -6.56 -36.16
C ARG A 349 -22.79 -6.80 -37.65
N SER A 350 -23.50 -7.88 -37.96
CA SER A 350 -23.76 -8.32 -39.34
C SER A 350 -24.93 -7.61 -40.00
N ASN A 351 -25.87 -7.09 -39.20
CA ASN A 351 -27.05 -6.38 -39.67
C ASN A 351 -27.33 -5.18 -38.75
N LEU A 352 -26.98 -3.98 -39.22
CA LEU A 352 -27.02 -2.75 -38.42
C LEU A 352 -28.38 -2.05 -38.53
N SER A 353 -29.45 -2.85 -38.62
CA SER A 353 -30.84 -2.44 -38.67
C SER A 353 -31.56 -2.76 -37.37
N VAL A 354 -32.61 -2.00 -37.04
CA VAL A 354 -33.38 -2.26 -35.81
C VAL A 354 -34.12 -3.60 -35.85
N TRP A 355 -34.42 -4.12 -37.05
CA TRP A 355 -35.20 -5.34 -37.23
C TRP A 355 -34.40 -6.62 -36.96
N SER A 356 -33.08 -6.53 -36.88
CA SER A 356 -32.22 -7.67 -36.55
C SER A 356 -32.05 -7.88 -35.05
N GLY A 357 -32.46 -6.90 -34.23
CA GLY A 357 -32.23 -6.90 -32.80
C GLY A 357 -30.77 -6.68 -32.38
N GLN A 358 -29.92 -6.16 -33.27
CA GLN A 358 -28.50 -5.90 -33.00
C GLN A 358 -28.21 -4.45 -32.61
N CYS A 359 -29.21 -3.66 -32.17
CA CYS A 359 -28.95 -2.27 -31.83
C CYS A 359 -29.69 -1.81 -30.57
N ALA A 360 -28.99 -1.09 -29.71
CA ALA A 360 -29.54 -0.32 -28.61
C ALA A 360 -30.12 1.00 -29.12
N ILE A 361 -31.42 1.25 -28.89
CA ILE A 361 -32.14 2.39 -29.48
C ILE A 361 -32.83 3.22 -28.41
N SER A 362 -32.56 4.53 -28.39
CA SER A 362 -33.20 5.46 -27.46
C SER A 362 -34.50 6.04 -28.02
N ASP A 363 -35.35 6.48 -27.11
CA ASP A 363 -36.58 7.20 -27.38
C ASP A 363 -36.32 8.53 -28.11
N GLU A 364 -37.33 9.02 -28.81
CA GLU A 364 -37.24 10.25 -29.60
C GLU A 364 -37.50 11.51 -28.74
N GLN A 365 -37.20 12.68 -29.31
CA GLN A 365 -37.51 13.99 -28.72
C GLN A 365 -36.82 14.28 -27.36
N LYS A 366 -35.63 13.71 -27.13
CA LYS A 366 -34.82 13.99 -25.94
C LYS A 366 -33.66 14.93 -26.28
N HIS A 367 -33.32 15.80 -25.34
CA HIS A 367 -32.18 16.72 -25.47
C HIS A 367 -30.85 16.13 -24.99
N ASN A 368 -30.87 14.96 -24.35
CA ASN A 368 -29.67 14.18 -24.07
C ASN A 368 -29.96 12.69 -24.14
N ALA A 369 -28.91 11.92 -24.38
CA ALA A 369 -28.97 10.48 -24.40
C ALA A 369 -27.64 9.93 -23.87
N THR A 370 -27.73 9.06 -22.86
CA THR A 370 -26.57 8.41 -22.23
C THR A 370 -26.68 6.90 -22.36
N TRP A 371 -25.60 6.24 -22.77
CA TRP A 371 -25.47 4.79 -22.76
C TRP A 371 -24.14 4.45 -22.11
N TRP A 372 -24.10 3.38 -21.31
CA TRP A 372 -22.83 2.91 -20.76
C TRP A 372 -22.79 1.39 -20.60
N VAL A 373 -21.58 0.86 -20.59
CA VAL A 373 -21.26 -0.54 -20.23
C VAL A 373 -20.39 -0.58 -18.99
N ASN A 374 -20.70 -1.51 -18.07
CA ASN A 374 -19.94 -1.78 -16.85
C ASN A 374 -18.99 -2.95 -17.08
N LEU A 375 -17.69 -2.67 -17.16
CA LEU A 375 -16.62 -3.65 -17.37
C LEU A 375 -16.33 -4.54 -16.14
N THR A 376 -17.17 -4.48 -15.09
CA THR A 376 -17.14 -5.25 -13.83
C THR A 376 -15.99 -4.93 -12.87
N SER A 377 -14.86 -4.41 -13.37
CA SER A 377 -13.74 -3.92 -12.57
C SER A 377 -13.05 -2.76 -13.30
N ILE A 378 -12.10 -2.09 -12.64
CA ILE A 378 -11.30 -1.03 -13.28
C ILE A 378 -10.26 -1.71 -14.18
N LEU A 379 -10.44 -1.58 -15.49
CA LEU A 379 -9.57 -2.20 -16.49
C LEU A 379 -8.81 -1.14 -17.28
N SER A 380 -7.64 -1.53 -17.79
CA SER A 380 -6.85 -0.71 -18.71
C SER A 380 -7.49 -0.74 -20.09
N ILE A 381 -8.11 0.36 -20.51
CA ILE A 381 -8.73 0.51 -21.82
C ILE A 381 -7.68 1.10 -22.76
N ARG A 382 -7.60 0.55 -23.98
CA ARG A 382 -6.71 1.00 -25.05
C ARG A 382 -7.48 1.64 -26.20
N HIS A 383 -8.56 1.00 -26.62
CA HIS A 383 -9.21 1.27 -27.88
C HIS A 383 -10.70 0.98 -27.78
N ILE A 384 -11.51 1.84 -28.38
CA ILE A 384 -12.97 1.71 -28.38
C ILE A 384 -13.44 1.81 -29.83
N THR A 385 -14.27 0.87 -30.25
CA THR A 385 -14.92 0.85 -31.57
C THR A 385 -16.43 0.91 -31.41
N ILE A 386 -17.09 1.72 -32.22
CA ILE A 386 -18.54 1.92 -32.19
C ILE A 386 -19.10 1.70 -33.59
N TYR A 387 -20.06 0.81 -33.70
CA TYR A 387 -20.83 0.54 -34.90
C TYR A 387 -22.16 1.27 -34.77
N TYR A 388 -22.38 2.26 -35.63
CA TYR A 388 -23.63 3.02 -35.61
C TYR A 388 -24.75 2.30 -36.36
N ARG A 389 -26.00 2.61 -36.01
CA ARG A 389 -27.16 2.21 -36.81
C ARG A 389 -27.08 2.80 -38.21
N THR A 390 -26.97 1.93 -39.20
CA THR A 390 -27.00 2.31 -40.63
C THR A 390 -28.35 2.02 -41.28
N GLY A 391 -29.12 1.10 -40.70
CA GLY A 391 -30.32 0.54 -41.32
C GLY A 391 -30.03 -0.31 -42.56
N ASP A 392 -28.80 -0.82 -42.69
CA ASP A 392 -28.25 -1.51 -43.86
C ASP A 392 -28.36 -0.71 -45.17
N ARG A 393 -28.33 0.63 -45.05
CA ARG A 393 -28.36 1.56 -46.18
C ARG A 393 -26.96 2.14 -46.43
N PRO A 394 -26.65 2.59 -47.65
CA PRO A 394 -25.40 3.29 -47.94
C PRO A 394 -25.16 4.42 -46.94
N TRP A 395 -23.95 4.48 -46.38
CA TRP A 395 -23.57 5.47 -45.38
C TRP A 395 -23.15 6.80 -46.04
N GLY A 396 -23.49 7.92 -45.42
CA GLY A 396 -23.17 9.26 -45.92
C GLY A 396 -24.37 10.21 -45.90
N ILE A 397 -24.30 11.30 -46.66
CA ILE A 397 -25.24 12.43 -46.55
C ILE A 397 -26.70 12.06 -46.91
N SER A 398 -26.91 11.03 -47.71
CA SER A 398 -28.25 10.51 -48.05
C SER A 398 -28.87 9.69 -46.91
N ASN A 399 -28.05 9.19 -45.98
CA ASN A 399 -28.53 8.48 -44.81
C ASN A 399 -28.92 9.49 -43.71
N SER A 400 -30.19 9.45 -43.29
CA SER A 400 -30.72 10.36 -42.27
C SER A 400 -30.14 10.10 -40.88
N PHE A 401 -29.61 8.91 -40.59
CA PHE A 401 -29.06 8.59 -39.27
C PHE A 401 -27.73 9.31 -38.99
N THR A 402 -26.98 9.70 -40.03
CA THR A 402 -25.70 10.41 -39.89
C THR A 402 -25.78 11.68 -39.03
N SER A 403 -26.91 12.40 -39.06
CA SER A 403 -27.10 13.61 -38.26
C SER A 403 -27.30 13.36 -36.77
N ARG A 404 -27.73 12.15 -36.39
CA ARG A 404 -28.08 11.78 -35.01
C ARG A 404 -26.87 11.59 -34.12
N PHE A 405 -25.74 11.17 -34.70
CA PHE A 405 -24.52 10.86 -33.96
C PHE A 405 -23.54 12.04 -33.85
N LEU A 406 -23.76 13.12 -34.59
CA LEU A 406 -22.87 14.30 -34.52
C LEU A 406 -22.85 14.92 -33.12
N GLY A 407 -21.66 15.30 -32.65
CA GLY A 407 -21.41 15.95 -31.37
C GLY A 407 -21.30 15.02 -30.15
N PHE A 408 -21.22 13.70 -30.36
CA PHE A 408 -21.11 12.74 -29.26
C PHE A 408 -19.79 12.87 -28.48
N SER A 409 -19.82 12.39 -27.24
CA SER A 409 -18.67 12.27 -26.35
C SER A 409 -18.50 10.82 -25.88
N LEU A 410 -17.25 10.44 -25.63
CA LEU A 410 -16.90 9.21 -24.92
C LEU A 410 -16.15 9.54 -23.64
N TYR A 411 -16.62 8.99 -22.53
CA TYR A 411 -15.97 9.10 -21.22
C TYR A 411 -15.64 7.73 -20.67
N ILE A 412 -14.52 7.65 -19.96
CA ILE A 412 -14.17 6.50 -19.13
C ILE A 412 -14.22 6.92 -17.67
N SER A 413 -15.01 6.22 -16.86
CA SER A 413 -15.27 6.59 -15.47
C SER A 413 -15.16 5.39 -14.53
N ASN A 414 -14.91 5.66 -13.25
CA ASN A 414 -15.03 4.69 -12.17
C ASN A 414 -16.43 4.73 -11.52
N THR A 415 -17.28 5.66 -11.93
CA THR A 415 -18.67 5.77 -11.50
C THR A 415 -19.59 5.77 -12.73
N THR A 416 -20.90 5.68 -12.51
CA THR A 416 -21.89 5.83 -13.60
C THR A 416 -22.07 7.28 -14.06
N ASN A 417 -21.41 8.23 -13.40
CA ASN A 417 -21.51 9.65 -13.73
C ASN A 417 -20.34 10.06 -14.64
N LYS A 418 -20.68 10.68 -15.77
CA LYS A 418 -19.70 11.18 -16.74
C LYS A 418 -18.82 12.31 -16.20
N SER A 419 -19.28 13.09 -15.21
CA SER A 419 -18.50 14.20 -14.65
C SER A 419 -17.27 13.75 -13.88
N ASP A 420 -17.28 12.50 -13.41
CA ASP A 420 -16.19 11.91 -12.63
C ASP A 420 -15.20 11.18 -13.54
N GLY A 421 -15.52 11.10 -14.83
CA GLY A 421 -14.77 10.37 -15.84
C GLY A 421 -13.83 11.24 -16.66
N ILE A 422 -12.87 10.58 -17.31
CA ILE A 422 -11.93 11.18 -18.25
C ILE A 422 -12.59 11.22 -19.64
N LEU A 423 -12.59 12.39 -20.28
CA LEU A 423 -13.05 12.56 -21.66
C LEU A 423 -12.03 11.93 -22.63
N CYS A 424 -12.40 10.80 -23.23
CA CYS A 424 -11.58 10.15 -24.26
C CYS A 424 -11.70 10.82 -25.61
N PHE A 425 -12.92 11.22 -25.98
CA PHE A 425 -13.20 11.78 -27.29
C PHE A 425 -14.42 12.69 -27.23
N LYS A 426 -14.36 13.82 -27.93
CA LYS A 426 -15.51 14.68 -28.23
C LYS A 426 -15.52 14.97 -29.71
N ASP A 427 -16.60 14.60 -30.38
CA ASP A 427 -16.84 15.04 -31.74
C ASP A 427 -17.10 16.55 -31.77
N THR A 428 -16.23 17.27 -32.47
CA THR A 428 -16.36 18.70 -32.77
C THR A 428 -16.23 19.00 -34.26
N THR A 429 -15.94 17.99 -35.08
CA THR A 429 -15.47 18.17 -36.47
C THR A 429 -16.25 17.38 -37.49
N PHE A 430 -16.96 16.31 -37.09
CA PHE A 430 -17.68 15.51 -38.05
C PHE A 430 -18.86 16.26 -38.64
N THR A 431 -19.15 15.92 -39.89
CA THR A 431 -20.30 16.36 -40.65
C THR A 431 -21.04 15.12 -41.16
N ARG A 432 -22.23 15.29 -41.71
CA ARG A 432 -23.01 14.18 -42.28
C ARG A 432 -22.29 13.42 -43.40
N SER A 433 -21.30 14.03 -44.06
CA SER A 433 -20.48 13.38 -45.09
C SER A 433 -19.17 12.79 -44.56
N THR A 434 -18.72 13.17 -43.37
CA THR A 434 -17.40 12.75 -42.84
C THR A 434 -17.46 11.82 -41.64
N ILE A 435 -18.59 11.76 -40.92
CA ILE A 435 -18.76 10.77 -39.84
C ILE A 435 -18.68 9.35 -40.43
N PRO A 436 -17.84 8.45 -39.90
CA PRO A 436 -17.75 7.07 -40.39
C PRO A 436 -18.92 6.22 -39.89
N ALA A 437 -19.24 5.13 -40.61
CA ALA A 437 -20.28 4.18 -40.15
C ALA A 437 -19.81 3.35 -38.94
N VAL A 438 -18.49 3.16 -38.85
CA VAL A 438 -17.78 2.54 -37.74
C VAL A 438 -16.76 3.55 -37.24
N PHE A 439 -16.97 4.05 -36.03
CA PHE A 439 -16.05 4.98 -35.39
C PHE A 439 -15.07 4.21 -34.51
N SER A 440 -13.80 4.62 -34.49
CA SER A 440 -12.79 4.03 -33.63
C SER A 440 -11.89 5.11 -33.07
N THR A 441 -11.50 4.98 -31.80
CA THR A 441 -10.55 5.87 -31.15
C THR A 441 -9.68 5.10 -30.18
N ASN A 442 -8.41 5.50 -30.09
CA ASN A 442 -7.57 5.08 -28.98
C ASN A 442 -7.95 5.91 -27.74
N CYS A 443 -7.97 5.26 -26.59
CA CYS A 443 -8.05 5.92 -25.30
C CYS A 443 -7.31 5.08 -24.27
N PHE A 444 -6.13 5.53 -23.85
CA PHE A 444 -5.21 4.82 -22.95
C PHE A 444 -5.46 5.23 -21.50
N VAL A 445 -6.59 4.80 -20.95
CA VAL A 445 -7.05 5.19 -19.62
C VAL A 445 -7.58 3.98 -18.85
N HIS A 446 -7.59 4.08 -17.53
CA HIS A 446 -8.19 3.05 -16.68
C HIS A 446 -9.60 3.46 -16.27
N GLY A 447 -10.54 2.51 -16.33
CA GLY A 447 -11.85 2.74 -15.79
C GLY A 447 -12.75 1.52 -15.82
N GLN A 448 -13.88 1.64 -15.14
CA GLN A 448 -14.88 0.58 -15.04
C GLN A 448 -16.04 0.79 -16.03
N TYR A 449 -16.38 2.04 -16.33
CA TYR A 449 -17.52 2.40 -17.17
C TYR A 449 -17.04 3.06 -18.46
N VAL A 450 -17.52 2.55 -19.60
CA VAL A 450 -17.41 3.25 -20.89
C VAL A 450 -18.74 3.93 -21.16
N ILE A 451 -18.75 5.25 -21.24
CA ILE A 451 -19.95 6.07 -21.33
C ILE A 451 -19.99 6.78 -22.68
N TYR A 452 -20.98 6.45 -23.50
CA TYR A 452 -21.37 7.21 -24.68
C TYR A 452 -22.40 8.26 -24.26
N TYR A 453 -22.13 9.52 -24.62
CA TYR A 453 -22.99 10.64 -24.26
C TYR A 453 -23.25 11.53 -25.48
N ASN A 454 -24.51 11.85 -25.72
CA ASN A 454 -24.93 12.73 -26.81
C ASN A 454 -25.92 13.77 -26.28
N GLU A 455 -25.80 15.02 -26.74
CA GLU A 455 -26.55 16.15 -26.17
C GLU A 455 -26.95 17.20 -27.22
N ARG A 456 -28.08 17.86 -26.96
CA ARG A 456 -28.65 19.00 -27.68
C ARG A 456 -29.10 20.01 -26.63
N THR A 457 -28.20 20.86 -26.18
CA THR A 457 -28.46 21.86 -25.16
C THR A 457 -29.44 22.91 -25.69
N GLU A 458 -30.48 23.20 -24.92
CA GLU A 458 -31.42 24.27 -25.25
C GLU A 458 -30.69 25.62 -25.32
N ASN A 459 -31.08 26.49 -26.25
CA ASN A 459 -30.47 27.79 -26.52
C ASN A 459 -29.02 27.75 -27.06
N VAL A 460 -28.49 26.59 -27.42
CA VAL A 460 -27.23 26.46 -28.17
C VAL A 460 -27.54 26.25 -29.65
N THR A 461 -26.87 27.01 -30.52
CA THR A 461 -26.98 26.82 -31.98
C THR A 461 -25.96 25.78 -32.43
N TYR A 462 -26.44 24.63 -32.89
CA TYR A 462 -25.59 23.55 -33.40
C TYR A 462 -25.26 23.75 -34.89
N PRO A 463 -24.11 23.22 -35.37
CA PRO A 463 -23.75 23.31 -36.78
C PRO A 463 -24.79 22.68 -37.73
N ASN A 464 -24.86 23.20 -38.95
CA ASN A 464 -25.77 22.69 -39.99
C ASN A 464 -25.53 21.19 -40.24
N GLY A 465 -26.60 20.40 -40.12
CA GLY A 465 -26.56 18.94 -40.33
C GLY A 465 -26.72 18.12 -39.05
N TYR A 466 -26.68 18.73 -37.87
CA TYR A 466 -27.03 18.07 -36.60
C TYR A 466 -28.54 17.79 -36.55
N SER A 467 -28.93 16.69 -35.90
CA SER A 467 -30.32 16.44 -35.53
C SER A 467 -30.80 17.42 -34.45
N THR A 468 -32.10 17.73 -34.43
CA THR A 468 -32.72 18.57 -33.38
C THR A 468 -32.64 17.94 -31.99
N PHE A 469 -32.71 16.61 -31.92
CA PHE A 469 -32.70 15.83 -30.68
C PHE A 469 -31.48 14.92 -30.59
N ALA A 470 -31.11 14.52 -29.38
CA ALA A 470 -30.02 13.59 -29.11
C ALA A 470 -30.54 12.14 -29.15
N TYR A 471 -29.70 11.24 -29.65
CA TYR A 471 -30.02 9.83 -29.78
C TYR A 471 -28.85 8.93 -29.38
N ASN A 472 -29.17 7.76 -28.85
CA ASN A 472 -28.29 6.61 -28.72
C ASN A 472 -28.83 5.48 -29.59
N GLU A 473 -28.20 5.29 -30.74
CA GLU A 473 -28.55 4.24 -31.70
C GLU A 473 -27.28 3.44 -32.05
N LEU A 474 -26.79 2.72 -31.05
CA LEU A 474 -25.51 2.00 -31.10
C LEU A 474 -25.78 0.53 -31.40
N CYS A 475 -25.15 -0.02 -32.43
CA CYS A 475 -25.34 -1.41 -32.80
C CYS A 475 -24.27 -2.34 -32.23
N GLU A 476 -23.04 -1.85 -32.05
CA GLU A 476 -22.03 -2.60 -31.30
C GLU A 476 -21.00 -1.62 -30.73
N VAL A 477 -20.55 -1.86 -29.52
CA VAL A 477 -19.52 -1.11 -28.82
C VAL A 477 -18.49 -2.10 -28.30
N GLU A 478 -17.34 -2.10 -28.97
CA GLU A 478 -16.23 -2.99 -28.63
C GLU A 478 -15.18 -2.19 -27.84
N VAL A 479 -14.79 -2.73 -26.69
CA VAL A 479 -13.80 -2.11 -25.80
C VAL A 479 -12.62 -3.06 -25.70
N PHE A 480 -11.44 -2.61 -26.10
CA PHE A 480 -10.22 -3.41 -26.09
C PHE A 480 -9.21 -2.83 -25.10
N GLY A 481 -8.50 -3.73 -24.42
CA GLY A 481 -7.62 -3.38 -23.32
C GLY A 481 -7.05 -4.63 -22.65
N CYS A 482 -6.63 -4.50 -21.39
CA CYS A 482 -6.17 -5.64 -20.59
C CYS A 482 -7.30 -6.22 -19.73
N LEU A 483 -7.39 -7.55 -19.73
CA LEU A 483 -8.35 -8.32 -18.93
C LEU A 483 -8.07 -8.24 -17.42
N GLU A 484 -6.80 -8.04 -17.06
CA GLU A 484 -6.35 -7.87 -15.68
C GLU A 484 -5.67 -6.51 -15.53
N SER A 485 -5.93 -5.84 -14.41
CA SER A 485 -5.16 -4.67 -13.99
C SER A 485 -3.73 -5.09 -13.65
N GLY A 486 -2.76 -4.18 -13.82
CA GLY A 486 -1.36 -4.47 -13.48
C GLY A 486 -0.52 -5.03 -14.64
N TYR A 487 -1.05 -5.09 -15.86
CA TYR A 487 -0.32 -5.47 -17.06
C TYR A 487 -0.42 -4.41 -18.16
N TYR A 488 0.64 -4.29 -18.96
CA TYR A 488 0.75 -3.40 -20.11
C TYR A 488 1.43 -4.08 -21.30
N GLY A 489 1.60 -3.33 -22.39
CA GLY A 489 2.18 -3.81 -23.64
C GLY A 489 1.13 -4.36 -24.61
N PRO A 490 1.50 -4.61 -25.89
CA PRO A 490 0.56 -4.88 -26.98
C PRO A 490 -0.38 -6.06 -26.72
N ASP A 491 0.09 -7.09 -26.01
CA ASP A 491 -0.65 -8.31 -25.66
C ASP A 491 -1.01 -8.40 -24.15
N CYS A 492 -0.87 -7.30 -23.39
CA CYS A 492 -1.16 -7.29 -21.94
C CYS A 492 -0.43 -8.37 -21.14
N SER A 493 0.80 -8.71 -21.55
CA SER A 493 1.59 -9.78 -20.96
C SER A 493 2.76 -9.28 -20.11
N THR A 494 3.03 -7.97 -20.12
CA THR A 494 4.13 -7.38 -19.33
C THR A 494 3.53 -6.84 -18.02
N PRO A 495 3.91 -7.35 -16.85
CA PRO A 495 3.44 -6.78 -15.59
C PRO A 495 3.97 -5.34 -15.43
N CYS A 496 3.23 -4.49 -14.72
CA CYS A 496 3.69 -3.13 -14.41
C CYS A 496 5.08 -3.17 -13.76
N PRO A 497 5.92 -2.12 -13.97
CA PRO A 497 7.32 -2.15 -13.57
C PRO A 497 7.56 -2.36 -12.07
N ASP A 498 6.61 -1.94 -11.23
CA ASP A 498 6.66 -2.05 -9.78
C ASP A 498 5.34 -2.64 -9.24
N PRO A 499 5.36 -3.50 -8.21
CA PRO A 499 4.16 -4.07 -7.62
C PRO A 499 3.26 -3.04 -6.90
N HIS A 500 3.79 -1.89 -6.46
CA HIS A 500 3.01 -0.81 -5.83
C HIS A 500 2.40 0.15 -6.86
N CYS A 501 2.54 -0.18 -8.15
CA CYS A 501 1.92 0.52 -9.25
C CYS A 501 0.45 0.12 -9.34
N ARG A 502 -0.46 1.04 -9.00
CA ARG A 502 -1.89 0.74 -8.97
C ARG A 502 -2.43 0.44 -10.37
N TYR A 503 -1.97 1.22 -11.35
CA TYR A 503 -2.16 0.98 -12.77
C TYR A 503 -0.94 1.48 -13.55
N CYS A 504 -0.63 0.89 -14.70
CA CYS A 504 0.41 1.40 -15.59
C CYS A 504 -0.15 1.71 -16.98
N HIS A 505 0.40 2.75 -17.60
CA HIS A 505 0.04 3.19 -18.93
C HIS A 505 0.32 2.07 -19.94
N LEU A 506 -0.69 1.74 -20.75
CA LEU A 506 -0.73 0.57 -21.64
C LEU A 506 0.40 0.47 -22.67
N GLU A 507 0.97 1.59 -23.12
CA GLU A 507 2.11 1.60 -24.07
C GLU A 507 3.47 1.76 -23.39
N THR A 508 3.61 2.73 -22.48
CA THR A 508 4.90 3.12 -21.89
C THR A 508 5.26 2.34 -20.63
N GLY A 509 4.29 1.74 -19.94
CA GLY A 509 4.49 1.09 -18.64
C GLY A 509 4.63 2.06 -17.46
N PHE A 510 4.58 3.37 -17.67
CA PHE A 510 4.63 4.35 -16.58
C PHE A 510 3.46 4.19 -15.61
N CYS A 511 3.73 4.32 -14.31
CA CYS A 511 2.69 4.20 -13.31
C CYS A 511 1.72 5.39 -13.36
N GLN A 512 0.44 5.08 -13.54
CA GLN A 512 -0.68 6.02 -13.47
C GLN A 512 -1.30 5.96 -12.07
N GLY A 513 -0.50 6.37 -11.09
CA GLY A 513 -0.86 6.38 -9.68
C GLY A 513 -0.23 5.24 -8.88
N CYS A 514 0.24 5.59 -7.67
CA CYS A 514 0.88 4.67 -6.74
C CYS A 514 -0.09 4.23 -5.65
N GLU A 515 0.14 3.04 -5.13
CA GLU A 515 -0.51 2.56 -3.92
C GLU A 515 -0.21 3.48 -2.72
N ALA A 516 -1.02 3.37 -1.67
CA ALA A 516 -0.90 4.23 -0.51
C ALA A 516 0.42 3.99 0.22
N GLY A 517 1.17 5.07 0.48
CA GLY A 517 2.49 5.00 1.11
C GLY A 517 3.67 5.07 0.14
N PHE A 518 3.41 5.16 -1.17
CA PHE A 518 4.45 5.20 -2.22
C PHE A 518 4.26 6.36 -3.20
N GLU A 519 5.37 6.89 -3.71
CA GLU A 519 5.49 7.93 -4.73
C GLU A 519 6.66 7.62 -5.69
N GLY A 520 6.88 8.48 -6.68
CA GLY A 520 7.87 8.26 -7.75
C GLY A 520 7.22 7.94 -9.10
N HIS A 521 7.99 7.98 -10.18
CA HIS A 521 7.46 7.77 -11.53
C HIS A 521 7.04 6.31 -11.77
N HIS A 522 7.66 5.39 -11.03
CA HIS A 522 7.41 3.96 -11.04
C HIS A 522 6.93 3.47 -9.67
N CYS A 523 6.52 4.36 -8.77
CA CYS A 523 6.12 4.02 -7.39
C CYS A 523 7.23 3.36 -6.56
N GLU A 524 8.47 3.68 -6.89
CA GLU A 524 9.69 3.09 -6.34
C GLU A 524 10.14 3.72 -5.01
N LEU A 525 9.53 4.82 -4.58
CA LEU A 525 9.88 5.57 -3.37
C LEU A 525 8.76 5.45 -2.33
N GLU A 526 9.13 5.33 -1.06
CA GLU A 526 8.18 5.52 0.05
C GLU A 526 7.85 7.01 0.23
N CYS A 527 6.64 7.32 0.72
CA CYS A 527 6.26 8.72 0.99
C CYS A 527 7.28 9.43 1.88
N ALA A 528 7.65 10.65 1.48
CA ALA A 528 8.42 11.55 2.32
C ALA A 528 7.72 11.83 3.67
N ASN A 529 8.52 12.08 4.71
CA ASN A 529 8.02 12.44 6.04
C ASN A 529 7.02 13.61 5.96
N GLY A 530 5.88 13.45 6.63
CA GLY A 530 4.81 14.43 6.59
C GLY A 530 3.79 14.23 5.47
N LYS A 531 3.90 13.17 4.66
CA LYS A 531 2.93 12.83 3.62
C LYS A 531 2.41 11.39 3.74
N TYR A 532 1.20 11.16 3.27
CA TYR A 532 0.57 9.84 3.30
C TYR A 532 -0.49 9.63 2.20
N GLY A 533 -0.95 8.39 2.05
CA GLY A 533 -2.02 8.01 1.14
C GLY A 533 -1.53 7.69 -0.27
N PHE A 534 -2.47 7.50 -1.21
CA PHE A 534 -2.15 7.19 -2.62
C PHE A 534 -1.32 8.32 -3.24
N GLY A 535 -0.17 7.98 -3.82
CA GLY A 535 0.74 8.96 -4.41
C GLY A 535 1.25 10.03 -3.44
N CYS A 536 1.14 9.80 -2.12
CA CYS A 536 1.57 10.73 -1.08
C CYS A 536 0.96 12.14 -1.21
N GLU A 537 -0.29 12.22 -1.68
CA GLU A 537 -0.99 13.49 -1.92
C GLU A 537 -1.46 14.16 -0.63
N ASN A 538 -1.68 13.39 0.44
CA ASN A 538 -2.18 13.93 1.71
C ASN A 538 -1.04 14.34 2.63
N SER A 539 -1.26 15.38 3.42
CA SER A 539 -0.31 15.86 4.43
C SER A 539 -0.67 15.33 5.82
N CYS A 540 0.32 14.84 6.57
CA CYS A 540 0.16 14.42 7.95
C CYS A 540 -0.38 15.54 8.85
N GLY A 541 -1.18 15.17 9.85
CA GLY A 541 -1.51 16.06 10.96
C GLY A 541 -0.35 16.25 11.95
N ARG A 542 -0.62 16.94 13.06
CA ARG A 542 0.38 17.21 14.11
C ARG A 542 0.45 16.05 15.12
N CYS A 543 1.27 15.05 14.79
CA CYS A 543 1.58 13.94 15.69
C CYS A 543 2.51 14.38 16.83
N THR A 544 2.39 13.73 17.99
CA THR A 544 3.29 13.95 19.15
C THR A 544 4.75 13.65 18.83
N ASP A 545 5.66 14.34 19.53
CA ASP A 545 7.11 14.15 19.48
C ASP A 545 7.77 14.36 18.10
N PHE A 546 7.11 15.09 17.19
CA PHE A 546 7.54 15.28 15.80
C PHE A 546 7.70 13.99 14.98
N GLU A 547 7.14 12.86 15.45
CA GLU A 547 7.18 11.60 14.72
C GLU A 547 6.28 11.67 13.48
N PRO A 548 6.74 11.19 12.31
CA PRO A 548 5.95 11.20 11.09
C PRO A 548 4.72 10.31 11.23
N CYS A 549 3.59 10.75 10.67
CA CYS A 549 2.39 9.94 10.63
C CYS A 549 2.58 8.69 9.77
N TYR A 550 1.75 7.67 9.98
CA TYR A 550 1.83 6.44 9.21
C TYR A 550 1.52 6.71 7.73
N ARG A 551 2.53 6.55 6.88
CA ARG A 551 2.53 6.87 5.44
C ARG A 551 1.38 6.29 4.60
N VAL A 552 0.71 5.25 5.07
CA VAL A 552 -0.40 4.64 4.32
C VAL A 552 -1.71 5.39 4.54
N ASN A 553 -2.08 5.68 5.79
CA ASN A 553 -3.41 6.18 6.15
C ASN A 553 -3.41 7.50 6.97
N GLY A 554 -2.22 8.00 7.32
CA GLY A 554 -2.06 9.26 8.03
C GLY A 554 -2.15 9.17 9.55
N THR A 555 -2.24 7.97 10.12
CA THR A 555 -2.46 7.79 11.56
C THR A 555 -1.22 8.18 12.37
N CYS A 556 -1.41 8.97 13.43
CA CYS A 556 -0.38 9.26 14.42
C CYS A 556 -0.38 8.20 15.53
N LEU A 557 0.58 7.28 15.48
CA LEU A 557 0.63 6.13 16.41
C LEU A 557 0.80 6.52 17.88
N ASN A 558 1.46 7.65 18.15
CA ASN A 558 1.73 8.15 19.51
C ASN A 558 0.72 9.21 19.97
N GLY A 559 -0.35 9.44 19.20
CA GLY A 559 -1.35 10.47 19.48
C GLY A 559 -1.03 11.84 18.87
N CYS A 560 -1.72 12.86 19.37
CA CYS A 560 -1.71 14.21 18.80
C CYS A 560 -1.10 15.23 19.74
N GLU A 561 -0.52 16.28 19.17
CA GLU A 561 -0.16 17.48 19.91
C GLU A 561 -1.42 18.20 20.45
N LYS A 562 -1.24 19.09 21.43
CA LYS A 562 -2.34 19.92 21.98
C LYS A 562 -3.02 20.71 20.86
N GLY A 563 -4.34 20.83 20.93
CA GLY A 563 -5.12 21.51 19.89
C GLY A 563 -5.45 20.64 18.67
N TYR A 564 -5.04 19.37 18.67
CA TYR A 564 -5.34 18.40 17.64
C TYR A 564 -5.99 17.14 18.23
N THR A 565 -6.88 16.51 17.48
CA THR A 565 -7.62 15.30 17.88
C THR A 565 -7.91 14.38 16.68
N GLY A 566 -8.38 13.17 17.00
CA GLY A 566 -8.63 12.09 16.04
C GLY A 566 -7.35 11.35 15.62
N GLU A 567 -7.51 10.23 14.93
CA GLU A 567 -6.39 9.35 14.56
C GLU A 567 -5.37 10.01 13.62
N THR A 568 -5.79 11.01 12.85
CA THR A 568 -4.93 11.76 11.91
C THR A 568 -4.51 13.14 12.45
N CYS A 569 -4.82 13.44 13.71
CA CYS A 569 -4.46 14.68 14.40
C CYS A 569 -4.82 15.94 13.62
N LYS A 570 -6.12 16.12 13.40
CA LYS A 570 -6.73 17.32 12.83
C LYS A 570 -7.02 18.34 13.94
N PHE A 571 -7.11 19.62 13.60
CA PHE A 571 -7.37 20.68 14.57
C PHE A 571 -8.71 20.47 15.29
N CYS A 572 -8.81 20.93 16.54
CA CYS A 572 -10.08 20.90 17.30
C CYS A 572 -11.20 21.60 16.52
N GLU A 573 -12.33 20.92 16.33
CA GLU A 573 -13.53 21.57 15.83
C GLU A 573 -13.99 22.69 16.79
N ASN A 574 -14.66 23.71 16.24
CA ASN A 574 -15.05 24.92 16.98
C ASN A 574 -15.81 24.56 18.26
N GLY A 575 -15.43 25.21 19.36
CA GLY A 575 -16.07 25.04 20.67
C GLY A 575 -15.27 24.21 21.67
N ASN A 576 -14.19 23.52 21.27
CA ASN A 576 -13.31 22.79 22.20
C ASN A 576 -11.81 23.08 21.99
N TYR A 577 -11.01 22.90 23.04
CA TYR A 577 -9.56 23.12 23.04
C TYR A 577 -8.80 22.12 23.94
N GLY A 578 -7.47 22.18 23.87
CA GLY A 578 -6.55 21.44 24.74
C GLY A 578 -6.16 20.06 24.19
N GLN A 579 -5.65 19.19 25.07
CA GLN A 579 -5.27 17.83 24.68
C GLN A 579 -6.52 17.03 24.29
N SER A 580 -6.51 16.42 23.10
CA SER A 580 -7.63 15.65 22.55
C SER A 580 -8.94 16.45 22.38
N CYS A 581 -8.90 17.78 22.48
CA CYS A 581 -10.06 18.66 22.32
C CYS A 581 -11.23 18.33 23.28
N ASN A 582 -10.92 17.96 24.53
CA ASN A 582 -11.93 17.60 25.53
C ASN A 582 -12.42 18.79 26.37
N THR A 583 -11.77 19.95 26.28
CA THR A 583 -12.13 21.10 27.11
C THR A 583 -13.02 22.05 26.31
N PRO A 584 -14.26 22.33 26.73
CA PRO A 584 -15.10 23.28 26.02
C PRO A 584 -14.54 24.71 26.17
N CYS A 585 -14.65 25.49 25.10
CA CYS A 585 -14.44 26.93 25.09
C CYS A 585 -15.41 27.60 26.07
N GLY A 586 -15.03 28.76 26.61
CA GLY A 586 -16.01 29.61 27.31
C GLY A 586 -16.88 30.38 26.31
N HIS A 587 -17.64 31.35 26.81
CA HIS A 587 -18.63 32.11 26.04
C HIS A 587 -17.97 33.17 25.16
N CYS A 588 -17.32 32.72 24.08
CA CYS A 588 -16.59 33.57 23.16
C CYS A 588 -17.54 34.18 22.12
N LEU A 589 -17.29 35.45 21.79
CA LEU A 589 -17.97 36.15 20.70
C LEU A 589 -17.74 35.40 19.36
N ASN A 590 -18.81 35.09 18.62
CA ASN A 590 -18.86 34.27 17.39
C ASN A 590 -18.85 32.73 17.61
N GLN A 591 -19.91 32.18 18.19
CA GLN A 591 -20.14 30.72 18.29
C GLN A 591 -19.03 29.97 19.04
N ASP A 592 -18.56 30.51 20.17
CA ASP A 592 -17.58 29.85 21.05
C ASP A 592 -16.24 29.54 20.35
N TYR A 593 -15.86 30.35 19.36
CA TYR A 593 -14.54 30.23 18.73
C TYR A 593 -13.43 30.66 19.70
N CYS A 594 -12.74 29.68 20.28
CA CYS A 594 -11.57 29.89 21.12
C CYS A 594 -10.30 29.29 20.49
N HIS A 595 -9.15 29.78 20.92
CA HIS A 595 -7.87 29.24 20.47
C HIS A 595 -7.73 27.76 20.88
N HIS A 596 -7.54 26.89 19.89
CA HIS A 596 -7.58 25.41 20.03
C HIS A 596 -6.57 24.85 21.04
N ASP A 597 -5.48 25.54 21.34
CA ASP A 597 -4.52 25.07 22.37
C ASP A 597 -4.86 25.48 23.80
N ASN A 598 -5.36 26.70 24.00
CA ASN A 598 -5.37 27.36 25.32
C ASN A 598 -6.71 28.00 25.70
N GLY A 599 -7.74 27.91 24.86
CA GLY A 599 -9.10 28.31 25.20
C GLY A 599 -9.36 29.81 25.17
N VAL A 600 -8.41 30.63 24.70
CA VAL A 600 -8.55 32.09 24.70
C VAL A 600 -9.53 32.54 23.62
N CYS A 601 -10.50 33.37 24.01
CA CYS A 601 -11.47 33.97 23.08
C CYS A 601 -10.83 35.16 22.37
N LEU A 602 -10.40 34.96 21.12
CA LEU A 602 -9.68 35.99 20.34
C LEU A 602 -10.57 37.17 19.95
N SER A 603 -11.89 36.95 19.87
CA SER A 603 -12.89 37.96 19.49
C SER A 603 -13.54 38.67 20.68
N GLY A 604 -13.10 38.37 21.92
CA GLY A 604 -13.75 38.85 23.15
C GLY A 604 -14.87 37.94 23.65
N CYS A 605 -15.59 38.39 24.68
CA CYS A 605 -16.62 37.62 25.39
C CYS A 605 -18.03 38.05 24.98
N ASP A 606 -18.97 37.10 25.10
CA ASP A 606 -20.39 37.41 25.06
C ASP A 606 -20.80 38.37 26.20
N PRO A 607 -21.87 39.18 26.02
CA PRO A 607 -22.36 40.08 27.06
C PRO A 607 -22.62 39.34 28.39
N GLY A 608 -22.14 39.91 29.50
CA GLY A 608 -22.22 39.31 30.83
C GLY A 608 -21.07 38.37 31.20
N TYR A 609 -20.22 37.96 30.24
CA TYR A 609 -19.03 37.15 30.50
C TYR A 609 -17.73 37.96 30.46
N HIS A 610 -16.75 37.54 31.25
CA HIS A 610 -15.46 38.22 31.40
C HIS A 610 -14.28 37.22 31.50
N GLY A 611 -13.06 37.76 31.36
CA GLY A 611 -11.80 37.01 31.39
C GLY A 611 -11.32 36.59 30.00
N LYS A 612 -10.05 36.19 29.87
CA LYS A 612 -9.44 35.83 28.55
C LYS A 612 -10.09 34.61 27.88
N GLN A 613 -10.73 33.74 28.67
CA GLN A 613 -11.45 32.56 28.20
C GLN A 613 -12.99 32.73 28.34
N CYS A 614 -13.48 33.88 28.78
CA CYS A 614 -14.92 34.19 28.88
C CYS A 614 -15.74 33.17 29.69
N LYS A 615 -15.21 32.74 30.84
CA LYS A 615 -15.87 31.78 31.74
C LYS A 615 -16.51 32.41 32.97
N SER A 616 -16.09 33.61 33.36
CA SER A 616 -16.60 34.27 34.56
C SER A 616 -17.84 35.11 34.22
N TYR A 617 -18.98 34.79 34.84
CA TYR A 617 -20.23 35.52 34.63
C TYR A 617 -20.40 36.67 35.65
N ASN A 618 -20.80 37.85 35.19
CA ASN A 618 -21.15 38.99 36.03
C ASN A 618 -22.55 38.78 36.63
N LEU A 619 -22.62 38.44 37.91
CA LEU A 619 -23.88 38.19 38.64
C LEU A 619 -24.80 39.40 38.69
N ALA A 620 -24.26 40.63 38.56
CA ALA A 620 -25.07 41.84 38.55
C ALA A 620 -25.71 42.13 37.18
N PHE A 621 -25.24 41.50 36.10
CA PHE A 621 -25.67 41.80 34.73
C PHE A 621 -27.20 41.72 34.57
N ASN A 622 -27.81 42.84 34.15
CA ASN A 622 -29.26 43.04 34.00
C ASN A 622 -30.11 42.72 35.24
N MET A 623 -29.52 42.77 36.44
CA MET A 623 -30.26 42.54 37.68
C MET A 623 -31.05 43.78 38.13
N PRO A 624 -32.13 43.60 38.92
CA PRO A 624 -32.90 44.72 39.46
C PRO A 624 -32.06 45.65 40.32
N THR A 625 -32.17 46.96 40.10
CA THR A 625 -31.38 47.99 40.78
C THR A 625 -32.24 49.07 41.40
N TYR A 626 -31.64 49.80 42.34
CA TYR A 626 -32.21 50.99 42.97
C TYR A 626 -31.14 52.06 43.12
N GLN A 627 -31.56 53.31 42.97
CA GLN A 627 -30.75 54.46 43.32
C GLN A 627 -31.56 55.47 44.13
N GLN A 628 -30.91 56.06 45.12
CA GLN A 628 -31.42 57.19 45.87
C GLN A 628 -31.14 58.48 45.09
N TYR A 629 -32.13 59.39 45.06
CA TYR A 629 -32.03 60.72 44.44
C TYR A 629 -31.65 60.74 42.95
N ARG A 630 -32.33 59.97 42.08
CA ARG A 630 -32.08 60.01 40.62
C ARG A 630 -32.20 61.44 40.04
N TYR A 631 -31.22 61.85 39.24
CA TYR A 631 -31.25 63.11 38.48
C TYR A 631 -32.40 63.13 37.46
N LYS A 632 -33.30 64.11 37.58
CA LYS A 632 -34.52 64.26 36.74
C LYS A 632 -34.32 65.20 35.55
N GLY A 633 -33.17 65.87 35.43
CA GLY A 633 -32.89 66.79 34.32
C GLY A 633 -32.60 66.12 32.96
N LEU A 634 -32.52 64.78 32.92
CA LEU A 634 -32.33 64.00 31.70
C LEU A 634 -33.36 62.84 31.62
N PRO A 635 -33.62 62.30 30.42
CA PRO A 635 -34.44 61.10 30.23
C PRO A 635 -34.03 59.93 31.14
N GLY A 636 -35.01 59.20 31.67
CA GLY A 636 -34.77 58.15 32.65
C GLY A 636 -33.98 56.94 32.14
N ASN A 637 -33.89 56.74 30.82
CA ASN A 637 -33.00 55.75 30.19
C ASN A 637 -31.53 56.18 30.19
N ILE A 638 -31.24 57.47 30.38
CA ILE A 638 -29.87 58.00 30.42
C ILE A 638 -29.31 58.00 31.85
N THR A 639 -30.16 58.22 32.85
CA THR A 639 -29.78 58.32 34.27
C THR A 639 -30.29 57.16 35.12
N GLY A 640 -30.69 56.05 34.50
CA GLY A 640 -31.32 54.91 35.15
C GLY A 640 -30.38 54.19 36.13
N ALA A 641 -30.94 53.57 37.17
CA ALA A 641 -30.14 52.79 38.13
C ALA A 641 -29.55 51.52 37.49
N SER A 642 -30.23 51.00 36.46
CA SER A 642 -29.85 49.83 35.67
C SER A 642 -28.63 50.06 34.78
N ASN A 643 -28.28 51.33 34.52
CA ASN A 643 -27.17 51.68 33.64
C ASN A 643 -25.81 51.31 34.26
N ALA A 644 -25.76 50.98 35.56
CA ALA A 644 -24.57 50.46 36.21
C ALA A 644 -24.48 48.92 36.17
N VAL A 645 -25.40 48.22 35.49
CA VAL A 645 -25.38 46.76 35.43
C VAL A 645 -25.73 46.23 34.04
N ASP A 646 -25.63 47.07 33.01
CA ASP A 646 -26.02 46.72 31.64
C ASP A 646 -24.85 46.16 30.82
N GLY A 647 -23.65 46.06 31.42
CA GLY A 647 -22.44 45.56 30.80
C GLY A 647 -21.76 46.55 29.84
N LEU A 648 -22.25 47.78 29.74
CA LEU A 648 -21.72 48.79 28.82
C LEU A 648 -20.79 49.76 29.57
N ARG A 649 -19.49 49.63 29.32
CA ARG A 649 -18.44 50.46 29.96
C ARG A 649 -17.51 51.17 28.97
N SER A 650 -17.92 51.25 27.70
CA SER A 650 -17.11 51.80 26.62
C SER A 650 -17.13 53.33 26.57
N ASN A 651 -18.14 53.96 27.15
CA ASN A 651 -18.36 55.40 27.10
C ASN A 651 -18.89 55.90 28.45
N LEU A 652 -17.96 56.27 29.34
CA LEU A 652 -18.20 56.68 30.72
C LEU A 652 -18.66 58.15 30.84
N SER A 653 -19.38 58.63 29.82
CA SER A 653 -19.99 59.96 29.76
C SER A 653 -21.47 59.89 30.09
N VAL A 654 -21.98 60.93 30.77
CA VAL A 654 -23.40 61.02 31.14
C VAL A 654 -24.34 60.97 29.93
N PHE A 655 -23.91 61.43 28.76
CA PHE A 655 -24.75 61.45 27.56
C PHE A 655 -24.82 60.11 26.83
N ALA A 656 -23.96 59.14 27.21
CA ALA A 656 -23.93 57.83 26.59
C ALA A 656 -24.99 56.88 27.15
N GLY A 657 -25.66 57.25 28.25
CA GLY A 657 -26.64 56.41 28.92
C GLY A 657 -26.05 55.19 29.63
N GLN A 658 -24.75 55.19 29.91
CA GLN A 658 -24.02 54.09 30.57
C GLN A 658 -23.69 54.41 32.04
N CYS A 659 -24.30 55.43 32.64
CA CYS A 659 -24.00 55.80 34.03
C CYS A 659 -25.24 56.18 34.82
N VAL A 660 -25.26 55.75 36.08
CA VAL A 660 -26.16 56.19 37.14
C VAL A 660 -25.79 57.63 37.49
N ILE A 661 -26.78 58.50 37.71
CA ILE A 661 -26.54 59.90 38.10
C ILE A 661 -27.54 60.33 39.17
N SER A 662 -27.02 60.78 40.31
CA SER A 662 -27.82 61.39 41.39
C SER A 662 -27.94 62.91 41.26
N GLU A 663 -28.99 63.48 41.86
CA GLU A 663 -29.20 64.92 42.05
C GLU A 663 -28.08 65.54 42.90
N GLU A 664 -27.86 66.84 42.73
CA GLU A 664 -26.90 67.60 43.55
C GLU A 664 -27.53 68.06 44.88
N GLY A 665 -26.71 68.30 45.90
CA GLY A 665 -27.15 68.88 47.18
C GLY A 665 -27.54 67.88 48.28
N SER A 666 -27.34 66.58 48.07
CA SER A 666 -27.63 65.55 49.07
C SER A 666 -26.39 65.12 49.85
N TYR A 667 -26.54 64.94 51.16
CA TYR A 667 -25.45 64.53 52.06
C TYR A 667 -25.25 63.02 52.13
N ASN A 668 -26.12 62.22 51.52
CA ASN A 668 -25.90 60.80 51.31
C ASN A 668 -26.44 60.37 49.95
N ALA A 669 -25.87 59.30 49.42
CA ALA A 669 -26.28 58.69 48.16
C ALA A 669 -26.13 57.17 48.28
N THR A 670 -27.22 56.45 48.03
CA THR A 670 -27.24 54.98 48.09
C THR A 670 -27.61 54.41 46.74
N TRP A 671 -26.88 53.40 46.28
CA TRP A 671 -27.24 52.58 45.13
C TRP A 671 -27.13 51.12 45.52
N TRP A 672 -28.01 50.26 45.02
CA TRP A 672 -27.85 48.82 45.19
C TRP A 672 -28.37 48.02 44.00
N VAL A 673 -27.82 46.82 43.86
CA VAL A 673 -28.30 45.78 42.95
C VAL A 673 -28.81 44.58 43.76
N ASN A 674 -29.94 44.00 43.33
CA ASN A 674 -30.53 42.79 43.88
C ASN A 674 -30.21 41.60 42.98
N LEU A 675 -29.34 40.71 43.41
CA LEU A 675 -28.90 39.54 42.66
C LEU A 675 -29.93 38.40 42.61
N THR A 676 -31.16 38.65 43.09
CA THR A 676 -32.33 37.77 43.17
C THR A 676 -32.22 36.56 44.11
N ASN A 677 -31.03 35.99 44.26
CA ASN A 677 -30.68 34.92 45.20
C ASN A 677 -29.49 35.33 46.05
N ILE A 678 -29.20 34.57 47.11
CA ILE A 678 -27.95 34.69 47.87
C ILE A 678 -26.85 34.00 47.06
N HIS A 679 -25.80 34.75 46.74
CA HIS A 679 -24.64 34.26 45.99
C HIS A 679 -23.38 34.28 46.85
N SER A 680 -22.39 33.46 46.46
CA SER A 680 -21.05 33.55 47.04
C SER A 680 -20.26 34.61 46.30
N ILE A 681 -20.32 35.85 46.77
CA ILE A 681 -19.63 36.98 46.16
C ILE A 681 -18.16 36.90 46.53
N HIS A 682 -17.26 37.10 45.56
CA HIS A 682 -15.81 37.10 45.79
C HIS A 682 -15.18 38.46 45.56
N HIS A 683 -15.50 39.14 44.46
CA HIS A 683 -14.98 40.48 44.20
C HIS A 683 -15.99 41.32 43.45
N ILE A 684 -15.88 42.63 43.66
CA ILE A 684 -16.78 43.62 43.12
C ILE A 684 -15.93 44.68 42.44
N THR A 685 -16.23 44.93 41.16
CA THR A 685 -15.56 45.95 40.36
C THR A 685 -16.53 47.09 40.09
N ILE A 686 -16.06 48.33 40.26
CA ILE A 686 -16.83 49.56 40.07
C ILE A 686 -16.10 50.43 39.04
N TYR A 687 -16.78 50.71 37.94
CA TYR A 687 -16.38 51.70 36.95
C TYR A 687 -17.08 53.00 37.30
N TYR A 688 -16.31 54.01 37.69
CA TYR A 688 -16.86 55.31 38.05
C TYR A 688 -16.93 56.23 36.83
N ARG A 689 -17.80 57.24 36.88
CA ARG A 689 -17.90 58.26 35.83
C ARG A 689 -16.60 59.02 35.66
N THR A 690 -16.00 58.90 34.48
CA THR A 690 -14.78 59.65 34.11
C THR A 690 -15.07 60.79 33.12
N GLY A 691 -16.24 60.77 32.46
CA GLY A 691 -16.55 61.65 31.34
C GLY A 691 -15.70 61.38 30.10
N ASN A 692 -15.08 60.20 29.99
CA ASN A 692 -14.03 59.86 29.01
C ASN A 692 -12.82 60.81 29.04
N LYS A 693 -12.60 61.50 30.16
CA LYS A 693 -11.41 62.32 30.39
C LYS A 693 -10.36 61.50 31.13
N LYS A 694 -9.09 61.92 31.02
CA LYS A 694 -7.99 61.34 31.80
C LYS A 694 -8.35 61.38 33.29
N TRP A 695 -8.16 60.26 33.99
CA TRP A 695 -8.41 60.14 35.43
C TRP A 695 -7.23 60.68 36.25
N GLY A 696 -7.51 61.21 37.44
CA GLY A 696 -6.53 61.83 38.35
C GLY A 696 -6.92 63.26 38.76
N ILE A 697 -5.99 64.02 39.34
CA ILE A 697 -6.22 65.34 39.98
C ILE A 697 -7.00 66.33 39.09
N THR A 698 -6.82 66.28 37.77
CA THR A 698 -7.45 67.23 36.83
C THR A 698 -8.89 66.87 36.46
N ASN A 699 -9.43 65.76 36.99
CA ASN A 699 -10.77 65.29 36.68
C ASN A 699 -11.73 65.67 37.81
N ASP A 700 -12.69 66.55 37.54
CA ASP A 700 -13.61 67.05 38.57
C ASP A 700 -14.42 65.94 39.28
N PHE A 701 -14.57 64.76 38.65
CA PHE A 701 -15.32 63.63 39.20
C PHE A 701 -14.55 62.82 40.25
N THR A 702 -13.22 62.90 40.35
CA THR A 702 -12.46 62.14 41.37
C THR A 702 -12.88 62.52 42.78
N THR A 703 -13.11 63.81 43.03
CA THR A 703 -13.56 64.35 44.33
C THR A 703 -14.88 63.73 44.82
N ARG A 704 -15.73 63.29 43.89
CA ARG A 704 -17.06 62.73 44.16
C ARG A 704 -17.04 61.26 44.55
N PHE A 705 -15.99 60.53 44.15
CA PHE A 705 -15.84 59.11 44.45
C PHE A 705 -15.23 58.86 45.84
N LEU A 706 -14.45 59.81 46.37
CA LEU A 706 -13.77 59.67 47.66
C LEU A 706 -14.74 59.42 48.82
N GLY A 707 -14.32 58.61 49.79
CA GLY A 707 -15.05 58.32 51.03
C GLY A 707 -16.23 57.35 50.90
N PHE A 708 -16.35 56.66 49.76
CA PHE A 708 -17.43 55.69 49.57
C PHE A 708 -17.25 54.43 50.42
N SER A 709 -18.36 53.72 50.62
CA SER A 709 -18.43 52.44 51.30
C SER A 709 -19.17 51.44 50.45
N LEU A 710 -18.75 50.18 50.51
CA LEU A 710 -19.37 49.07 49.82
C LEU A 710 -19.80 48.02 50.85
N TYR A 711 -21.07 47.62 50.80
CA TYR A 711 -21.64 46.61 51.66
C TYR A 711 -22.22 45.47 50.83
N VAL A 712 -22.18 44.27 51.39
CA VAL A 712 -22.94 43.13 50.90
C VAL A 712 -23.93 42.71 51.97
N SER A 713 -25.19 42.53 51.62
CA SER A 713 -26.26 42.26 52.57
C SER A 713 -27.29 41.27 52.02
N ASN A 714 -28.08 40.66 52.90
CA ASN A 714 -29.28 39.91 52.52
C ASN A 714 -30.55 40.79 52.57
N THR A 715 -30.41 42.05 52.94
CA THR A 715 -31.50 43.04 52.96
C THR A 715 -31.03 44.33 52.28
N THR A 716 -31.97 45.23 51.99
CA THR A 716 -31.65 46.56 51.46
C THR A 716 -31.04 47.51 52.51
N ASN A 717 -30.95 47.09 53.78
CA ASN A 717 -30.42 47.91 54.86
C ASN A 717 -28.92 47.65 55.06
N LYS A 718 -28.09 48.65 54.75
CA LYS A 718 -26.62 48.56 54.89
C LYS A 718 -26.15 48.21 56.31
N SER A 719 -26.89 48.61 57.35
CA SER A 719 -26.50 48.35 58.75
C SER A 719 -26.59 46.86 59.15
N GLN A 720 -27.28 46.06 58.34
CA GLN A 720 -27.39 44.61 58.51
C GLN A 720 -26.44 43.84 57.58
N GLY A 721 -25.69 44.56 56.73
CA GLY A 721 -24.74 43.99 55.78
C GLY A 721 -23.33 43.93 56.32
N THR A 722 -22.50 43.15 55.64
CA THR A 722 -21.05 43.10 55.86
C THR A 722 -20.39 44.25 55.10
N LEU A 723 -19.58 45.05 55.80
CA LEU A 723 -18.77 46.10 55.19
C LEU A 723 -17.61 45.45 54.41
N CYS A 724 -17.68 45.53 53.08
CA CYS A 724 -16.65 45.01 52.18
C CYS A 724 -15.47 45.97 52.02
N PHE A 725 -15.76 47.27 51.97
CA PHE A 725 -14.75 48.29 51.78
C PHE A 725 -15.25 49.63 52.29
N HIS A 726 -14.36 50.41 52.91
CA HIS A 726 -14.60 51.80 53.27
C HIS A 726 -13.36 52.61 52.90
N ASP A 727 -13.54 53.61 52.04
CA ASP A 727 -12.45 54.49 51.65
C ASP A 727 -12.09 55.47 52.79
N THR A 728 -10.88 55.32 53.30
CA THR A 728 -10.28 56.21 54.31
C THR A 728 -8.92 56.77 53.86
N ASN A 729 -8.41 56.31 52.72
CA ASN A 729 -7.00 56.47 52.35
C ASN A 729 -6.80 57.03 50.94
N PHE A 730 -7.80 57.00 50.07
CA PHE A 730 -7.62 57.52 48.72
C PHE A 730 -7.53 59.04 48.74
N THR A 731 -6.61 59.55 47.93
CA THR A 731 -6.44 60.96 47.58
C THR A 731 -6.76 61.15 46.09
N LEU A 732 -6.77 62.39 45.61
CA LEU A 732 -6.97 62.69 44.18
C LEU A 732 -5.97 62.00 43.24
N ASP A 733 -4.77 61.68 43.74
CA ASP A 733 -3.72 60.99 42.97
C ASP A 733 -3.83 59.47 42.98
N THR A 734 -4.39 58.88 44.05
CA THR A 734 -4.34 57.44 44.28
C THR A 734 -5.65 56.71 44.01
N ILE A 735 -6.79 57.44 43.95
CA ILE A 735 -8.09 56.85 43.63
C ILE A 735 -8.04 56.26 42.20
N PRO A 736 -8.39 54.98 41.97
CA PRO A 736 -8.38 54.40 40.64
C PRO A 736 -9.65 54.74 39.84
N ALA A 737 -9.55 54.82 38.51
CA ALA A 737 -10.71 55.03 37.62
C ALA A 737 -11.67 53.83 37.62
N VAL A 738 -11.12 52.64 37.86
CA VAL A 738 -11.83 51.38 38.03
C VAL A 738 -11.40 50.82 39.37
N PHE A 739 -12.32 50.77 40.32
CA PHE A 739 -12.06 50.23 41.65
C PHE A 739 -12.42 48.75 41.67
N ASN A 740 -11.55 47.91 42.23
CA ASN A 740 -11.83 46.50 42.42
C ASN A 740 -11.48 46.12 43.87
N THR A 741 -12.38 45.44 44.54
CA THR A 741 -12.15 44.90 45.89
C THR A 741 -12.60 43.46 45.98
N THR A 742 -11.83 42.65 46.71
CA THR A 742 -12.24 41.30 47.10
C THR A 742 -13.12 41.40 48.33
N CYS A 743 -14.34 40.87 48.25
CA CYS A 743 -15.26 40.71 49.37
C CYS A 743 -15.86 39.30 49.35
N PRO A 744 -15.17 38.29 49.91
CA PRO A 744 -15.63 36.90 49.96
C PRO A 744 -16.72 36.72 51.01
N VAL A 745 -17.96 37.06 50.66
CA VAL A 745 -19.12 37.01 51.56
C VAL A 745 -20.37 36.55 50.83
N LEU A 746 -21.29 35.95 51.58
CA LEU A 746 -22.62 35.63 51.06
C LEU A 746 -23.51 36.87 51.06
N GLY A 747 -24.20 37.11 49.95
CA GLY A 747 -25.19 38.17 49.91
C GLY A 747 -26.10 38.15 48.70
N GLN A 748 -27.23 38.81 48.85
CA GLN A 748 -28.18 39.06 47.76
C GLN A 748 -28.07 40.49 47.23
N TYR A 749 -27.70 41.45 48.07
CA TYR A 749 -27.61 42.86 47.73
C TYR A 749 -26.17 43.33 47.79
N VAL A 750 -25.71 43.98 46.73
CA VAL A 750 -24.49 44.79 46.75
C VAL A 750 -24.90 46.24 46.85
N ILE A 751 -24.44 46.93 47.89
CA ILE A 751 -24.88 48.28 48.25
C ILE A 751 -23.67 49.21 48.20
N TYR A 752 -23.69 50.16 47.27
CA TYR A 752 -22.80 51.30 47.25
C TYR A 752 -23.41 52.43 48.09
N TYR A 753 -22.61 52.99 48.99
CA TYR A 753 -23.04 54.06 49.88
C TYR A 753 -21.99 55.15 49.97
N ASN A 754 -22.40 56.39 49.74
CA ASN A 754 -21.55 57.57 49.85
C ASN A 754 -22.19 58.57 50.82
N GLU A 755 -21.40 59.19 51.70
CA GLU A 755 -21.90 60.10 52.73
C GLU A 755 -20.99 61.30 52.98
N ARG A 756 -21.61 62.42 53.36
CA ARG A 756 -21.01 63.70 53.74
C ARG A 756 -21.80 64.26 54.93
N LEU A 757 -21.44 63.92 56.15
CA LEU A 757 -22.17 64.36 57.34
C LEU A 757 -21.94 65.88 57.56
N PRO A 758 -23.00 66.71 57.72
CA PRO A 758 -22.86 68.16 57.83
C PRO A 758 -22.04 68.66 59.04
N ASN A 759 -21.88 67.82 60.06
CA ASN A 759 -21.19 68.14 61.30
C ASN A 759 -19.81 67.48 61.42
N GLU A 760 -19.34 66.79 60.37
CA GLU A 760 -18.02 66.16 60.32
C GLU A 760 -17.10 66.94 59.36
N THR A 761 -15.80 66.99 59.68
CA THR A 761 -14.80 67.62 58.81
C THR A 761 -14.19 66.57 57.89
N TYR A 762 -14.38 66.74 56.58
CA TYR A 762 -13.77 65.90 55.54
C TYR A 762 -12.51 66.58 54.98
N PRO A 763 -11.56 65.83 54.39
CA PRO A 763 -10.44 66.43 53.65
C PRO A 763 -10.92 67.39 52.55
N ASP A 764 -10.17 68.47 52.31
CA ASP A 764 -10.53 69.54 51.35
C ASP A 764 -10.76 69.03 49.91
N GLU A 765 -10.23 67.85 49.59
CA GLU A 765 -10.34 67.19 48.30
C GLU A 765 -11.71 66.53 48.07
N TYR A 766 -12.51 66.32 49.11
CA TYR A 766 -13.81 65.67 49.01
C TYR A 766 -14.85 66.65 48.44
N SER A 767 -15.75 66.13 47.61
CA SER A 767 -16.93 66.88 47.21
C SER A 767 -17.80 67.26 48.43
N THR A 768 -18.39 68.45 48.40
CA THR A 768 -19.30 68.94 49.47
C THR A 768 -20.52 68.04 49.69
N TYR A 769 -21.03 67.44 48.62
CA TYR A 769 -22.20 66.55 48.63
C TYR A 769 -21.82 65.13 48.19
N ALA A 770 -22.66 64.16 48.53
CA ALA A 770 -22.48 62.77 48.16
C ALA A 770 -23.16 62.47 46.82
N TYR A 771 -22.50 61.65 45.99
CA TYR A 771 -22.97 61.34 44.64
C TYR A 771 -22.96 59.83 44.33
N ASN A 772 -23.94 59.39 43.56
CA ASN A 772 -23.95 58.11 42.84
C ASN A 772 -23.69 58.39 41.35
N GLU A 773 -22.45 58.20 40.92
CA GLU A 773 -22.03 58.35 39.51
C GLU A 773 -21.33 57.08 39.00
N LEU A 774 -22.00 55.94 39.20
CA LEU A 774 -21.50 54.60 38.85
C LEU A 774 -21.85 54.30 37.38
N CYS A 775 -20.87 53.92 36.58
CA CYS A 775 -21.08 53.54 35.19
C CYS A 775 -21.17 52.03 34.96
N GLU A 776 -20.51 51.22 35.77
CA GLU A 776 -20.73 49.78 35.75
C GLU A 776 -20.32 49.21 37.11
N VAL A 777 -21.09 48.25 37.62
CA VAL A 777 -20.82 47.52 38.86
C VAL A 777 -20.92 46.05 38.52
N GLU A 778 -19.76 45.40 38.49
CA GLU A 778 -19.63 43.99 38.18
C GLU A 778 -19.44 43.21 39.48
N VAL A 779 -20.23 42.15 39.65
CA VAL A 779 -20.20 41.31 40.84
C VAL A 779 -19.84 39.90 40.40
N PHE A 780 -18.72 39.39 40.88
CA PHE A 780 -18.21 38.08 40.49
C PHE A 780 -18.14 37.15 41.69
N GLY A 781 -18.52 35.90 41.46
CA GLY A 781 -18.72 34.90 42.49
C GLY A 781 -19.31 33.62 41.93
N CYS A 782 -19.78 32.73 42.80
CA CYS A 782 -20.55 31.57 42.35
C CYS A 782 -22.05 31.84 42.28
N PRO A 783 -22.71 31.43 41.18
CA PRO A 783 -24.15 31.59 40.99
C PRO A 783 -24.98 30.70 41.93
N GLU A 784 -24.36 29.65 42.48
CA GLU A 784 -24.94 28.79 43.52
C GLU A 784 -24.05 28.81 44.77
N THR A 785 -24.68 28.80 45.94
CA THR A 785 -23.97 28.61 47.22
C THR A 785 -23.45 27.18 47.31
N GLY A 786 -22.29 26.96 47.92
CA GLY A 786 -21.74 25.62 48.11
C GLY A 786 -20.76 25.17 47.02
N TYR A 787 -20.38 26.07 46.11
CA TYR A 787 -19.35 25.83 45.11
C TYR A 787 -18.23 26.87 45.20
N TYR A 788 -17.03 26.49 44.76
CA TYR A 788 -15.82 27.30 44.73
C TYR A 788 -14.96 26.95 43.50
N GLY A 789 -13.84 27.67 43.35
CA GLY A 789 -12.91 27.52 42.24
C GLY A 789 -13.15 28.52 41.10
N PRO A 790 -12.24 28.56 40.11
CA PRO A 790 -12.24 29.58 39.05
C PRO A 790 -13.49 29.58 38.17
N ASP A 791 -14.17 28.44 38.06
CA ASP A 791 -15.39 28.24 37.26
C ASP A 791 -16.58 27.75 38.11
N CYS A 792 -16.51 27.85 39.45
CA CYS A 792 -17.56 27.36 40.37
C CYS A 792 -17.95 25.89 40.18
N SER A 793 -17.00 25.07 39.72
CA SER A 793 -17.19 23.66 39.41
C SER A 793 -16.85 22.73 40.56
N LEU A 794 -16.22 23.23 41.62
CA LEU A 794 -15.83 22.44 42.79
C LEU A 794 -16.86 22.65 43.90
N SER A 795 -17.52 21.59 44.34
CA SER A 795 -18.37 21.66 45.53
C SER A 795 -17.51 21.89 46.78
N CYS A 796 -18.04 22.63 47.76
CA CYS A 796 -17.37 22.82 49.04
C CYS A 796 -16.91 21.48 49.64
N PRO A 797 -15.77 21.43 50.35
CA PRO A 797 -15.12 20.18 50.73
C PRO A 797 -15.97 19.24 51.60
N ASP A 798 -16.92 19.78 52.36
CA ASP A 798 -17.81 19.02 53.25
C ASP A 798 -19.26 19.54 53.13
N PRO A 799 -20.28 18.67 53.18
CA PRO A 799 -21.69 19.09 53.16
C PRO A 799 -22.14 19.86 54.42
N ASN A 800 -21.42 19.76 55.53
CA ASN A 800 -21.68 20.54 56.76
C ASN A 800 -20.98 21.90 56.75
N CYS A 801 -20.27 22.19 55.66
CA CYS A 801 -19.75 23.50 55.35
C CYS A 801 -20.92 24.43 55.04
N ARG A 802 -21.09 25.50 55.82
CA ARG A 802 -22.17 26.44 55.56
C ARG A 802 -21.93 27.21 54.26
N TYR A 803 -20.67 27.52 53.98
CA TYR A 803 -20.13 28.06 52.73
C TYR A 803 -18.60 27.98 52.73
N CYS A 804 -17.98 27.96 51.56
CA CYS A 804 -16.53 27.90 51.41
C CYS A 804 -15.97 29.11 50.64
N HIS A 805 -14.72 29.45 50.94
CA HIS A 805 -13.99 30.54 50.29
C HIS A 805 -13.77 30.23 48.80
N LEU A 806 -14.08 31.19 47.91
CA LEU A 806 -14.08 30.97 46.46
C LEU A 806 -12.73 30.45 45.92
N GLU A 807 -11.60 30.99 46.40
CA GLU A 807 -10.27 30.57 45.90
C GLU A 807 -9.68 29.34 46.60
N THR A 808 -9.88 29.20 47.92
CA THR A 808 -9.17 28.19 48.72
C THR A 808 -10.03 26.98 49.08
N GLY A 809 -11.35 27.07 48.93
CA GLY A 809 -12.28 26.01 49.35
C GLY A 809 -12.45 25.87 50.87
N VAL A 810 -11.73 26.67 51.67
CA VAL A 810 -11.79 26.62 53.14
C VAL A 810 -13.19 27.01 53.63
N CYS A 811 -13.74 26.27 54.57
CA CYS A 811 -15.08 26.54 55.10
C CYS A 811 -15.09 27.80 55.96
N GLN A 812 -15.96 28.74 55.61
CA GLN A 812 -16.18 29.98 56.35
C GLN A 812 -17.33 29.79 57.34
N GLY A 813 -17.15 28.86 58.26
CA GLY A 813 -18.13 28.52 59.28
C GLY A 813 -18.88 27.21 59.00
N CYS A 814 -19.24 26.53 60.08
CA CYS A 814 -19.80 25.19 60.08
C CYS A 814 -21.26 25.20 60.52
N GLU A 815 -22.01 24.21 60.05
CA GLU A 815 -23.33 23.93 60.60
C GLU A 815 -23.24 23.64 62.12
N PRO A 816 -24.27 24.00 62.92
CA PRO A 816 -24.25 23.82 64.36
C PRO A 816 -23.90 22.38 64.76
N GLY A 817 -22.90 22.23 65.64
CA GLY A 817 -22.41 20.92 66.08
C GLY A 817 -21.24 20.38 65.25
N TYR A 818 -20.66 21.18 64.35
CA TYR A 818 -19.45 20.82 63.60
C TYR A 818 -18.35 21.89 63.74
N GLU A 819 -17.08 21.47 63.68
CA GLU A 819 -15.86 22.27 63.73
C GLU A 819 -14.78 21.70 62.78
N GLY A 820 -13.60 22.34 62.71
CA GLY A 820 -12.54 22.02 61.75
C GLY A 820 -12.51 22.98 60.56
N HIS A 821 -11.38 23.05 59.85
CA HIS A 821 -11.17 24.01 58.76
C HIS A 821 -12.05 23.75 57.52
N HIS A 822 -12.56 22.53 57.39
CA HIS A 822 -13.53 22.10 56.39
C HIS A 822 -14.83 21.61 57.01
N CYS A 823 -15.11 21.91 58.29
CA CYS A 823 -16.29 21.44 59.01
C CYS A 823 -16.44 19.91 59.08
N GLU A 824 -15.30 19.22 58.99
CA GLU A 824 -15.18 17.78 58.91
C GLU A 824 -15.32 17.08 60.28
N LEU A 825 -15.29 17.83 61.38
CA LEU A 825 -15.34 17.31 62.74
C LEU A 825 -16.69 17.59 63.38
N LYS A 826 -17.30 16.59 64.00
CA LYS A 826 -18.50 16.79 64.82
C LYS A 826 -18.09 17.18 66.24
N CYS A 827 -18.59 18.30 66.75
CA CYS A 827 -18.34 18.73 68.13
C CYS A 827 -18.88 17.69 69.13
N VAL A 828 -18.23 17.59 70.29
CA VAL A 828 -18.57 16.60 71.32
C VAL A 828 -19.79 17.09 72.13
N ASP A 829 -20.74 16.18 72.33
CA ASP A 829 -21.98 16.45 73.06
C ASP A 829 -21.83 16.02 74.53
N GLU A 830 -21.74 16.99 75.45
CA GLU A 830 -21.68 16.77 76.90
C GLU A 830 -23.03 17.09 77.59
N GLY A 831 -24.15 16.77 76.95
CA GLY A 831 -25.48 16.64 77.59
C GLY A 831 -26.17 17.96 77.99
N TYR A 832 -25.43 19.05 78.23
CA TYR A 832 -25.97 20.40 78.51
C TYR A 832 -25.21 21.53 77.80
N ARG A 833 -24.13 21.23 77.06
CA ARG A 833 -23.42 22.18 76.18
C ARG A 833 -22.64 21.42 75.10
N VAL A 834 -22.65 21.94 73.87
CA VAL A 834 -21.75 21.52 72.79
C VAL A 834 -20.40 22.21 73.01
N VAL A 835 -19.33 21.42 73.19
CA VAL A 835 -17.97 21.93 73.42
C VAL A 835 -17.09 21.57 72.22
N CYS A 836 -16.63 22.59 71.50
CA CYS A 836 -15.73 22.47 70.35
C CYS A 836 -14.29 22.84 70.83
N ARG A 837 -13.27 21.99 70.61
CA ARG A 837 -11.88 22.21 71.08
C ARG A 837 -10.92 22.28 69.89
N PRO A 838 -10.03 23.29 69.79
CA PRO A 838 -9.08 23.37 68.68
C PRO A 838 -7.93 22.38 68.89
N ALA A 839 -7.78 21.40 67.99
CA ALA A 839 -6.74 20.36 68.10
C ALA A 839 -5.60 20.49 67.07
N CYS A 840 -5.75 21.25 65.98
CA CYS A 840 -4.80 21.32 64.87
C CYS A 840 -4.88 22.65 64.10
N GLY A 841 -3.75 23.15 63.60
CA GLY A 841 -3.66 24.34 62.74
C GLY A 841 -3.69 24.02 61.24
N HIS A 842 -2.76 24.57 60.46
CA HIS A 842 -2.60 24.36 59.00
C HIS A 842 -2.01 22.99 58.66
N CYS A 843 -2.68 21.91 59.07
CA CYS A 843 -2.25 20.54 58.82
C CYS A 843 -2.67 20.06 57.43
N LYS A 844 -1.80 19.31 56.73
CA LYS A 844 -2.24 18.52 55.57
C LYS A 844 -3.18 17.37 55.97
N LYS A 845 -3.02 16.81 57.17
CA LYS A 845 -3.93 15.82 57.78
C LYS A 845 -3.78 15.82 59.30
N CYS A 846 -4.83 16.11 60.06
CA CYS A 846 -4.76 16.15 61.53
C CYS A 846 -5.03 14.78 62.17
N ASN A 847 -4.23 14.38 63.17
CA ASN A 847 -4.53 13.25 64.05
C ASN A 847 -5.27 13.71 65.30
N HIS A 848 -6.56 13.41 65.36
CA HIS A 848 -7.47 13.81 66.44
C HIS A 848 -7.17 13.19 67.81
N THR A 849 -6.36 12.12 67.89
CA THR A 849 -6.00 11.50 69.18
C THR A 849 -4.69 12.03 69.76
N SER A 850 -3.78 12.53 68.91
CA SER A 850 -2.46 13.01 69.32
C SER A 850 -2.23 14.50 69.12
N GLU A 851 -3.19 15.22 68.52
CA GLU A 851 -3.14 16.66 68.25
C GLU A 851 -1.94 17.06 67.36
N THR A 852 -1.45 16.13 66.53
CA THR A 852 -0.30 16.35 65.61
C THR A 852 -0.72 16.25 64.14
N CYS A 853 -0.03 16.99 63.28
CA CYS A 853 -0.27 16.95 61.83
C CYS A 853 0.46 15.76 61.17
N LEU A 854 -0.29 14.76 60.76
CA LEU A 854 0.20 13.68 59.91
C LEU A 854 0.49 14.23 58.50
N ASN A 855 1.66 13.90 57.95
CA ASN A 855 2.16 14.38 56.66
C ASN A 855 2.57 15.88 56.62
N GLY A 856 2.77 16.50 57.78
CA GLY A 856 3.33 17.85 57.91
C GLY A 856 2.35 18.97 57.60
N CYS A 857 2.88 20.19 57.53
CA CYS A 857 2.11 21.42 57.40
C CYS A 857 1.80 21.79 55.95
N GLU A 858 0.75 22.57 55.77
CA GLU A 858 0.56 23.36 54.56
C GLU A 858 1.74 24.31 54.35
N GLU A 859 2.01 24.67 53.09
CA GLU A 859 3.13 25.55 52.76
C GLU A 859 2.99 26.92 53.44
N GLY A 860 4.10 27.46 53.93
CA GLY A 860 4.08 28.69 54.72
C GLY A 860 3.87 28.50 56.23
N TYR A 861 3.73 27.26 56.69
CA TYR A 861 3.61 26.91 58.11
C TYR A 861 4.58 25.78 58.52
N ARG A 862 4.93 25.73 59.80
CA ARG A 862 5.80 24.73 60.42
C ARG A 862 5.37 24.40 61.86
N GLY A 863 5.99 23.37 62.42
CA GLY A 863 5.77 22.88 63.79
C GLY A 863 4.78 21.71 63.84
N ASP A 864 4.80 20.95 64.94
CA ASP A 864 4.09 19.66 65.06
C ASP A 864 2.55 19.78 64.98
N THR A 865 2.03 20.97 65.29
CA THR A 865 0.60 21.33 65.18
C THR A 865 0.31 22.30 64.03
N CYS A 866 1.33 22.66 63.24
CA CYS A 866 1.26 23.58 62.10
C CYS A 866 0.59 24.93 62.40
N MET A 867 0.84 25.46 63.59
CA MET A 867 0.35 26.78 64.02
C MET A 867 1.35 27.91 63.82
N GLN A 868 2.63 27.60 63.52
CA GLN A 868 3.65 28.63 63.33
C GLN A 868 3.78 28.97 61.85
N LYS A 869 3.51 30.22 61.49
CA LYS A 869 3.81 30.74 60.15
C LYS A 869 5.33 30.83 59.95
N CYS A 870 5.81 30.68 58.71
CA CYS A 870 7.23 30.85 58.41
C CYS A 870 7.76 32.20 58.88
N ASP A 871 8.89 32.15 59.58
CA ASP A 871 9.59 33.34 60.02
C ASP A 871 10.09 34.13 58.81
N GLY A 872 10.21 35.44 59.01
CA GLY A 872 10.68 36.32 57.96
C GLY A 872 12.05 35.91 57.44
N GLY A 873 12.10 35.51 56.16
CA GLY A 873 13.32 35.12 55.46
C GLY A 873 13.23 33.73 54.85
N THR A 874 12.18 32.98 55.19
CA THR A 874 11.92 31.63 54.70
C THR A 874 10.52 31.47 54.14
N TYR A 875 10.34 30.52 53.22
CA TYR A 875 9.05 30.20 52.59
C TYR A 875 8.94 28.72 52.23
N GLY A 876 7.78 28.32 51.71
CA GLY A 876 7.54 26.98 51.17
C GLY A 876 7.22 25.93 52.23
N PHE A 877 7.31 24.66 51.85
CA PHE A 877 7.00 23.54 52.73
C PHE A 877 7.96 23.52 53.93
N MET A 878 7.39 23.50 55.14
CA MET A 878 8.14 23.53 56.41
C MET A 878 9.12 24.71 56.54
N CYS A 879 8.90 25.80 55.77
CA CYS A 879 9.78 26.97 55.78
C CYS A 879 11.24 26.66 55.41
N SER A 880 11.43 25.70 54.49
CA SER A 880 12.75 25.20 54.11
C SER A 880 13.45 26.07 53.06
N GLU A 881 12.70 26.88 52.30
CA GLU A 881 13.26 27.72 51.24
C GLU A 881 13.61 29.11 51.76
N VAL A 882 14.70 29.70 51.25
CA VAL A 882 15.17 31.04 51.66
C VAL A 882 14.74 32.10 50.65
N CYS A 883 14.24 33.24 51.14
CA CYS A 883 13.87 34.40 50.32
C CYS A 883 15.06 34.94 49.50
N GLY A 884 14.79 35.49 48.31
CA GLY A 884 15.79 36.21 47.53
C GLY A 884 15.99 37.67 47.99
N GLU A 885 16.66 38.47 47.16
CA GLU A 885 17.08 39.83 47.48
C GLU A 885 15.94 40.86 47.31
N CYS A 886 14.93 40.83 48.20
CA CYS A 886 13.79 41.77 48.18
C CYS A 886 14.18 43.20 48.63
N LYS A 887 13.50 44.23 48.10
CA LYS A 887 13.76 45.68 48.37
C LYS A 887 13.57 46.13 49.83
N SER A 888 12.55 45.63 50.52
CA SER A 888 12.26 45.96 51.92
C SER A 888 12.88 44.96 52.89
N LYS A 889 13.16 45.37 54.14
CA LYS A 889 13.50 44.46 55.26
C LYS A 889 12.32 43.56 55.71
N GLN A 890 11.15 43.65 55.06
CA GLN A 890 10.11 42.64 55.17
C GLN A 890 10.23 41.61 54.04
N THR A 891 10.10 40.38 54.47
CA THR A 891 10.52 39.15 53.81
C THR A 891 9.56 38.73 52.72
N CYS A 892 10.03 37.83 51.86
CA CYS A 892 9.23 37.28 50.79
C CYS A 892 7.96 36.59 51.31
N HIS A 893 6.96 36.44 50.45
CA HIS A 893 5.70 35.80 50.79
C HIS A 893 5.93 34.38 51.33
N SER A 894 5.40 34.07 52.52
CA SER A 894 5.73 32.86 53.28
C SER A 894 5.39 31.55 52.57
N VAL A 895 4.47 31.57 51.60
CA VAL A 895 4.10 30.36 50.83
C VAL A 895 4.99 30.18 49.61
N ASN A 896 5.14 31.20 48.77
CA ASN A 896 5.67 31.06 47.41
C ASN A 896 6.97 31.83 47.16
N GLY A 897 7.48 32.57 48.16
CA GLY A 897 8.78 33.22 48.07
C GLY A 897 8.83 34.50 47.25
N LYS A 898 7.68 35.02 46.78
CA LYS A 898 7.61 36.22 45.94
C LYS A 898 7.92 37.49 46.75
N CYS A 899 8.77 38.35 46.19
CA CYS A 899 9.06 39.66 46.78
C CYS A 899 7.99 40.68 46.36
N GLN A 900 7.00 40.94 47.21
CA GLN A 900 5.89 41.86 46.91
C GLN A 900 6.34 43.31 46.65
N SER A 901 7.48 43.72 47.22
CA SER A 901 8.07 45.06 47.03
C SER A 901 9.08 45.14 45.87
N GLY A 902 9.25 44.06 45.10
CA GLY A 902 10.25 43.97 44.03
C GLY A 902 11.67 43.69 44.53
N CYS A 903 12.61 43.60 43.58
CA CYS A 903 13.99 43.18 43.82
C CYS A 903 14.93 44.35 44.10
N LYS A 904 15.99 44.10 44.89
CA LYS A 904 17.10 45.07 45.00
C LYS A 904 17.77 45.25 43.62
N PRO A 905 18.31 46.46 43.32
CA PRO A 905 19.02 46.72 42.07
C PRO A 905 20.12 45.69 41.79
N GLY A 906 20.17 45.18 40.56
CA GLY A 906 21.08 44.08 40.17
C GLY A 906 20.48 42.68 40.25
N PHE A 907 19.23 42.54 40.71
CA PHE A 907 18.46 41.30 40.72
C PHE A 907 17.11 41.46 40.01
N TYR A 908 16.62 40.39 39.39
CA TYR A 908 15.32 40.35 38.72
C TYR A 908 14.61 39.00 38.91
N GLY A 909 13.36 38.95 38.43
CA GLY A 909 12.45 37.81 38.58
C GLY A 909 11.65 37.85 39.88
N ASP A 910 10.52 37.14 39.90
CA ASP A 910 9.54 37.20 40.99
C ASP A 910 10.09 36.85 42.38
N LEU A 911 11.12 36.00 42.45
CA LEU A 911 11.78 35.59 43.69
C LEU A 911 13.04 36.42 44.01
N CYS A 912 13.46 37.31 43.12
CA CYS A 912 14.68 38.12 43.26
C CYS A 912 15.96 37.29 43.52
N LYS A 913 16.03 36.10 42.92
CA LYS A 913 17.18 35.18 42.98
C LYS A 913 18.10 35.30 41.75
N MET A 914 17.65 35.89 40.65
CA MET A 914 18.44 36.02 39.43
C MET A 914 19.18 37.34 39.40
N ARG A 915 20.47 37.33 39.05
CA ARG A 915 21.28 38.55 38.84
C ARG A 915 21.06 39.10 37.44
N CYS A 916 21.15 40.41 37.25
CA CYS A 916 20.94 41.00 35.92
C CYS A 916 21.82 40.35 34.84
N PRO A 917 21.24 40.10 33.64
CA PRO A 917 22.00 39.60 32.51
C PRO A 917 23.12 40.55 32.10
N PHE A 918 24.16 40.02 31.46
CA PHE A 918 25.29 40.81 30.97
C PHE A 918 24.80 41.94 30.05
N GLY A 919 25.24 43.17 30.34
CA GLY A 919 24.82 44.37 29.60
C GLY A 919 23.59 45.09 30.16
N PHE A 920 23.00 44.60 31.27
CA PHE A 920 21.85 45.23 31.92
C PHE A 920 22.13 45.50 33.41
N PHE A 921 21.56 46.59 33.94
CA PHE A 921 21.72 46.97 35.33
C PHE A 921 20.48 47.68 35.91
N GLY A 922 20.53 48.02 37.20
CA GLY A 922 19.53 48.85 37.86
C GLY A 922 18.32 48.05 38.37
N ASP A 923 17.20 48.74 38.56
CA ASP A 923 15.97 48.15 39.08
C ASP A 923 15.30 47.26 38.03
N ALA A 924 14.98 46.02 38.40
CA ALA A 924 14.47 44.98 37.50
C ALA A 924 15.33 44.77 36.22
N CYS A 925 16.60 45.17 36.23
CA CYS A 925 17.51 45.12 35.07
C CYS A 925 16.99 45.92 33.86
N SER A 926 16.29 47.02 34.11
CA SER A 926 15.67 47.84 33.07
C SER A 926 16.64 48.80 32.37
N GLU A 927 17.83 49.02 32.94
CA GLU A 927 18.84 49.90 32.35
C GLU A 927 19.87 49.10 31.54
N THR A 928 20.37 49.68 30.45
CA THR A 928 21.38 49.04 29.59
C THR A 928 22.73 49.69 29.81
N CYS A 929 23.76 48.87 29.91
CA CYS A 929 25.12 49.34 30.05
C CYS A 929 25.61 49.98 28.76
N ASN A 930 26.49 50.97 28.91
CA ASN A 930 27.06 51.65 27.75
C ASN A 930 27.80 50.63 26.86
N ASN A 931 27.56 50.70 25.55
CA ASN A 931 28.08 49.76 24.57
C ASN A 931 29.62 49.88 24.38
N THR A 932 30.22 50.94 24.91
CA THR A 932 31.67 51.17 24.97
C THR A 932 32.33 50.55 26.20
N CYS A 933 31.56 49.85 27.05
CA CYS A 933 32.08 49.14 28.21
C CYS A 933 32.45 47.70 27.89
N ALA A 934 33.57 47.22 28.43
CA ALA A 934 33.93 45.80 28.37
C ALA A 934 33.03 44.94 29.29
N GLY A 935 32.33 45.58 30.24
CA GLY A 935 31.42 44.97 31.20
C GLY A 935 31.09 45.98 32.31
N CYS A 936 29.89 45.88 32.86
CA CYS A 936 29.34 46.85 33.79
C CYS A 936 28.78 46.19 35.05
N ASN A 937 28.73 46.95 36.14
CA ASN A 937 28.15 46.56 37.40
C ASN A 937 26.62 46.41 37.25
N ASN A 938 26.11 45.24 37.61
CA ASN A 938 24.70 44.92 37.49
C ASN A 938 23.77 45.79 38.36
N SER A 939 24.26 46.44 39.41
CA SER A 939 23.41 47.27 40.27
C SER A 939 23.41 48.76 39.88
N ASN A 940 24.51 49.30 39.34
CA ASN A 940 24.67 50.75 39.14
C ASN A 940 25.29 51.16 37.79
N GLY A 941 25.57 50.20 36.90
CA GLY A 941 25.95 50.45 35.51
C GLY A 941 27.40 50.88 35.28
N ILE A 942 28.19 51.02 36.34
CA ILE A 942 29.60 51.46 36.26
C ILE A 942 30.43 50.41 35.53
N CYS A 943 31.33 50.83 34.66
CA CYS A 943 32.11 49.91 33.82
C CYS A 943 33.36 49.40 34.54
N ASP A 944 33.11 48.60 35.57
CA ASP A 944 34.12 48.08 36.51
C ASP A 944 35.22 47.25 35.81
N THR A 945 34.92 46.62 34.67
CA THR A 945 35.89 45.83 33.91
C THR A 945 36.67 46.64 32.86
N GLY A 946 36.47 47.96 32.83
CA GLY A 946 37.17 48.89 31.95
C GLY A 946 36.42 49.21 30.66
N CYS A 947 36.97 50.18 29.93
CA CYS A 947 36.44 50.66 28.66
C CYS A 947 37.03 49.93 27.46
N LEU A 948 36.26 49.83 26.39
CA LEU A 948 36.77 49.39 25.10
C LEU A 948 37.82 50.40 24.58
N PRO A 949 38.81 49.95 23.78
CA PRO A 949 39.90 50.81 23.31
C PRO A 949 39.40 52.12 22.66
N GLY A 950 40.00 53.24 23.04
CA GLY A 950 39.63 54.57 22.55
C GLY A 950 38.52 55.26 23.37
N TRP A 951 38.09 54.69 24.49
CA TRP A 951 37.09 55.27 25.39
C TRP A 951 37.60 55.36 26.83
N LYS A 952 37.17 56.39 27.56
CA LYS A 952 37.47 56.67 28.97
C LYS A 952 36.24 57.24 29.67
N GLY A 953 36.31 57.35 30.99
CA GLY A 953 35.17 57.77 31.84
C GLY A 953 34.62 56.60 32.66
N LYS A 954 33.79 56.90 33.66
CA LYS A 954 33.28 55.90 34.63
C LYS A 954 32.25 54.95 33.99
N TYR A 955 31.59 55.43 32.94
CA TYR A 955 30.64 54.70 32.10
C TYR A 955 31.15 54.60 30.65
N CYS A 956 32.45 54.82 30.41
CA CYS A 956 33.10 54.81 29.09
C CYS A 956 32.48 55.77 28.06
N GLU A 957 32.06 56.93 28.54
CA GLU A 957 31.28 57.94 27.80
C GLU A 957 32.13 58.92 26.97
N GLU A 958 33.46 58.96 27.16
CA GLU A 958 34.34 59.92 26.50
C GLU A 958 35.35 59.23 25.55
N PRO A 959 35.59 59.75 24.33
CA PRO A 959 36.64 59.22 23.46
C PRO A 959 38.06 59.72 23.84
N GLU A 960 39.06 58.84 23.79
CA GLU A 960 40.48 59.19 23.97
C GLU A 960 41.05 59.85 22.69
N THR A 961 41.30 61.17 22.75
CA THR A 961 41.99 61.90 21.68
C THR A 961 43.49 61.86 21.87
N THR A 962 44.20 61.15 20.98
CA THR A 962 45.67 61.13 20.93
C THR A 962 46.17 62.30 20.08
N LYS A 963 46.77 63.32 20.71
CA LYS A 963 47.60 64.33 20.05
C LYS A 963 49.04 63.84 20.03
N LEU A 964 49.65 63.63 18.86
CA LEU A 964 51.11 63.72 18.67
C LEU A 964 51.44 64.14 17.22
N LEU A 965 52.03 65.34 17.12
CA LEU A 965 53.05 65.88 16.18
C LEU A 965 52.69 66.00 14.68
N GLU A 966 53.09 67.04 13.92
CA GLU A 966 54.37 67.77 13.86
C GLU A 966 54.22 69.24 13.41
N ASN A 967 55.13 70.10 13.90
CA ASN A 967 55.68 71.24 13.16
C ASN A 967 57.03 70.79 12.60
N LEU A 968 57.29 70.96 11.30
CA LEU A 968 58.63 71.23 10.71
C LEU A 968 58.48 71.71 9.25
N GLN A 969 59.34 72.67 8.91
CA GLN A 969 59.39 73.55 7.72
C GLN A 969 59.63 72.81 6.40
N GLU A 970 58.89 73.13 5.33
CA GLU A 970 59.23 73.94 4.15
C GLU A 970 58.03 73.98 3.18
#